data_AF-A0A8B6BS39-F1
#
_entry.id   AF-A0A8B6BS39-F1
#
_cell.length_a   1.000
_cell.length_b   1.000
_cell.length_c   1.000
_cell.angle_alpha   90.00
_cell.angle_beta   90.00
_cell.angle_gamma   90.00
#
_symmetry.space_group_name_H-M   'P 1'
#
loop_
_entity.id
_entity.type
_entity.pdbx_description
1 polymer ?
#
loop_
_entity_poly.entity_id
_entity_poly.type
_entity_poly.pdbx_seq_one_letter_code
_entity_poly.pdbx_strand_id
1 'polypeptide(L)'
;MAIFALGFVALFGYCFSASVEVNQCVTHLDDVIPQTNFDIKQFAGVWYTYSGTTYVYGDNTWDSMINIIYAHEDGSITRVISGHSKNYDKCVVHPGVMTKDDTAEYSGVLMQGTMKYKIMFTDYSSAAMFFCFDVQADGTCAHEKEQIEIWSRSTDEMTTDIMKNLLSYFGGIKCTDVKDIKVTVKGHCETPSSSEPVKPGGGCYFAPNEQHVALAKKRPTGDFYSMYVAAAEGEDAMMSAYKFTESQNDNILYVTSSTRRDNVCSEIELGKYFKISEGHFLQIGSSIPREIWIAEIEKDVIGLFICYERKGGQCTKSRVQRLFQDIKPFTLDVLKKLEGRLADHFCTKYDICVGQTAELCRVPDLINSIISFSDTMLYTKESIPHHITSRLARMQIGSCQLSSIPVEESLQLSQLSGLWYELARPMNVANQFESAVVYFQYQDDGTLHSAYSGAINNKCSPAISSHTKHLKGSSHDAEMMAKLHGPDEVFIWMDYKIIYYDGTYSVHYGCFGADENGNCKHAEASLYGRKRTIDEATRERILSLFPSLCLSTDFLQDTVHNVDCSDWVIPQTDHEINPGYCNVKDIPAQKVVSFKQMAGSWYVIAGTNPMFHRFDMRLHEDILITEGFGRKDGLCTSLFTNTGTSVLHNNNGEILISFQNHNYRGYFTGKIIYTDYQVAVLYLCEDETIQGECLLYRVSILSRTQTLDSMGRSLLEAKLKLPCEDLSANLTQITDHCEKDQSCLIDDIPAMENIDIRKILGLWYDIRSMNKFNTSDSATLKFSLDEDGHINLKITKLQSDGTCVQPPYYTNMKRRNSHGDFLATVLSKFSKPGFHPFKILFTDYDNTMVTYICTDIEEDGQCSEKGKRLSILSRTQSMTPETKASVLRFVDLACVDRNVMIEVKHEVDCSSVL
;
A
#
# COMPACT_ATOMS: atom_id res chain seq x y z
N MET A 1 -42.80 73.69 24.04
CA MET A 1 -41.33 73.73 24.19
C MET A 1 -40.86 72.44 24.84
N ALA A 2 -40.86 71.35 24.05
CA ALA A 2 -40.35 70.04 24.45
C ALA A 2 -39.91 69.30 23.19
N ILE A 3 -39.04 69.94 22.41
CA ILE A 3 -38.44 69.42 21.18
C ILE A 3 -37.06 70.09 21.13
N PHE A 4 -35.99 69.39 21.49
CA PHE A 4 -34.58 69.64 21.10
C PHE A 4 -33.62 68.78 21.94
N ALA A 5 -33.81 67.45 21.97
CA ALA A 5 -32.82 66.52 22.54
C ALA A 5 -32.94 65.07 22.01
N LEU A 6 -33.55 64.86 20.84
CA LEU A 6 -33.76 63.54 20.23
C LEU A 6 -33.48 63.59 18.71
N GLY A 7 -32.35 64.16 18.31
CA GLY A 7 -32.06 64.45 16.90
C GLY A 7 -30.62 64.22 16.45
N PHE A 8 -29.85 63.33 17.09
CA PHE A 8 -28.47 63.07 16.66
C PHE A 8 -28.01 61.60 16.69
N VAL A 9 -28.92 60.64 16.94
CA VAL A 9 -28.58 59.19 16.94
C VAL A 9 -29.16 58.42 15.75
N ALA A 10 -29.89 59.09 14.84
CA ALA A 10 -30.61 58.44 13.73
C ALA A 10 -29.94 58.61 12.35
N LEU A 11 -28.60 58.61 12.25
CA LEU A 11 -27.90 58.75 10.96
C LEU A 11 -26.73 57.79 10.71
N PHE A 12 -26.49 56.80 11.58
CA PHE A 12 -25.45 55.78 11.35
C PHE A 12 -25.89 54.37 11.75
N GLY A 13 -27.09 53.96 11.33
CA GLY A 13 -27.54 52.59 11.51
C GLY A 13 -28.50 52.21 10.41
N TYR A 14 -27.97 51.83 9.25
CA TYR A 14 -28.53 50.87 8.28
C TYR A 14 -27.66 50.89 7.01
N CYS A 15 -26.40 50.44 7.14
CA CYS A 15 -25.71 49.78 6.03
C CYS A 15 -25.60 48.31 6.43
N PHE A 16 -26.67 47.54 6.18
CA PHE A 16 -26.49 46.11 5.95
C PHE A 16 -25.67 46.01 4.67
N SER A 17 -24.39 45.71 4.80
CA SER A 17 -23.69 44.94 3.77
C SER A 17 -24.39 43.59 3.71
N ALA A 18 -25.41 43.48 2.87
CA ALA A 18 -25.78 42.19 2.34
C ALA A 18 -24.52 41.68 1.64
N SER A 19 -23.82 40.74 2.27
CA SER A 19 -22.92 39.86 1.55
C SER A 19 -23.77 39.24 0.45
N VAL A 20 -23.61 39.73 -0.77
CA VAL A 20 -24.09 39.03 -1.95
C VAL A 20 -23.43 37.66 -1.85
N GLU A 21 -24.21 36.63 -1.52
CA GLU A 21 -23.79 35.26 -1.77
C GLU A 21 -23.41 35.24 -3.25
N VAL A 22 -22.10 35.15 -3.51
CA VAL A 22 -21.61 34.83 -4.83
C VAL A 22 -22.19 33.45 -5.09
N ASN A 23 -23.26 33.39 -5.88
CA ASN A 23 -23.83 32.13 -6.34
C ASN A 23 -22.67 31.33 -6.93
N GLN A 24 -22.19 30.34 -6.18
CA GLN A 24 -21.13 29.45 -6.65
C GLN A 24 -21.69 28.78 -7.87
N CYS A 25 -21.11 29.09 -9.03
CA CYS A 25 -21.50 28.43 -10.25
C CYS A 25 -20.99 26.99 -10.17
N VAL A 26 -21.89 26.04 -10.42
CA VAL A 26 -21.59 24.61 -10.36
C VAL A 26 -22.09 23.98 -11.66
N THR A 27 -21.23 23.26 -12.37
CA THR A 27 -21.60 22.52 -13.59
C THR A 27 -21.93 21.08 -13.25
N HIS A 28 -23.13 20.62 -13.60
CA HIS A 28 -23.44 19.20 -13.53
C HIS A 28 -22.79 18.47 -14.70
N LEU A 29 -22.09 17.36 -14.45
CA LEU A 29 -21.38 16.66 -15.53
C LEU A 29 -22.31 16.18 -16.64
N ASP A 30 -23.55 15.83 -16.31
CA ASP A 30 -24.57 15.43 -17.31
C ASP A 30 -24.97 16.57 -18.27
N ASP A 31 -24.77 17.83 -17.89
CA ASP A 31 -25.00 18.98 -18.78
C ASP A 31 -23.89 19.11 -19.85
N VAL A 32 -22.75 18.45 -19.64
CA VAL A 32 -21.63 18.39 -20.58
C VAL A 32 -21.83 17.20 -21.51
N ILE A 33 -22.27 17.47 -22.74
CA ILE A 33 -22.61 16.45 -23.73
C ILE A 33 -21.34 16.00 -24.48
N PRO A 34 -20.92 14.72 -24.38
CA PRO A 34 -19.78 14.22 -25.13
C PRO A 34 -20.12 14.04 -26.62
N GLN A 35 -19.09 14.02 -27.47
CA GLN A 35 -19.25 13.81 -28.90
C GLN A 35 -19.85 12.43 -29.20
N THR A 36 -20.87 12.44 -30.06
CA THR A 36 -21.41 11.21 -30.65
C THR A 36 -20.53 10.69 -31.80
N ASN A 37 -20.48 9.38 -31.99
CA ASN A 37 -19.66 8.70 -33.01
C ASN A 37 -18.14 8.92 -32.86
N PHE A 38 -17.66 9.04 -31.61
CA PHE A 38 -16.25 9.15 -31.32
C PHE A 38 -15.48 7.86 -31.66
N ASP A 39 -14.37 7.99 -32.38
CA ASP A 39 -13.47 6.88 -32.74
C ASP A 39 -12.11 7.09 -32.07
N ILE A 40 -11.84 6.30 -31.04
CA ILE A 40 -10.65 6.45 -30.24
C ILE A 40 -9.36 6.15 -31.01
N LYS A 41 -9.41 5.30 -32.04
CA LYS A 41 -8.24 4.99 -32.86
C LYS A 41 -7.82 6.18 -33.72
N GLN A 42 -8.79 6.95 -34.22
CA GLN A 42 -8.52 8.18 -34.96
C GLN A 42 -8.10 9.33 -34.03
N PHE A 43 -8.55 9.31 -32.78
CA PHE A 43 -8.18 10.31 -31.78
C PHE A 43 -6.78 10.09 -31.17
N ALA A 44 -6.25 8.87 -31.17
CA ALA A 44 -4.90 8.56 -30.69
C ALA A 44 -3.80 9.35 -31.41
N GLY A 45 -2.71 9.67 -30.73
CA GLY A 45 -1.53 10.38 -31.25
C GLY A 45 -1.24 11.68 -30.51
N VAL A 46 -0.44 12.54 -31.14
CA VAL A 46 0.02 13.81 -30.55
C VAL A 46 -1.01 14.92 -30.76
N TRP A 47 -1.22 15.72 -29.72
CA TRP A 47 -2.11 16.88 -29.67
C TRP A 47 -1.39 18.02 -28.96
N TYR A 48 -1.56 19.24 -29.44
CA TYR A 48 -1.04 20.46 -28.86
C TYR A 48 -2.20 21.23 -28.22
N THR A 49 -2.11 21.56 -26.94
CA THR A 49 -3.09 22.45 -26.32
C THR A 49 -2.88 23.85 -26.89
N TYR A 50 -3.85 24.35 -27.64
CA TYR A 50 -3.82 25.66 -28.31
C TYR A 50 -4.34 26.78 -27.40
N SER A 51 -5.39 26.49 -26.65
CA SER A 51 -5.93 27.42 -25.67
C SER A 51 -6.64 26.66 -24.56
N GLY A 52 -6.67 27.22 -23.37
CA GLY A 52 -7.45 26.64 -22.28
C GLY A 52 -7.78 27.67 -21.21
N THR A 53 -8.71 27.33 -20.34
CA THR A 53 -8.92 28.13 -19.14
C THR A 53 -7.69 28.05 -18.25
N THR A 54 -7.26 29.19 -17.70
CA THR A 54 -6.13 29.23 -16.77
C THR A 54 -6.48 28.43 -15.52
N TYR A 55 -5.93 27.22 -15.40
CA TYR A 55 -6.14 26.37 -14.24
C TYR A 55 -5.60 27.02 -12.95
N VAL A 56 -6.29 26.78 -11.84
CA VAL A 56 -6.03 27.26 -10.46
C VAL A 56 -4.88 26.46 -9.78
N TYR A 57 -3.72 26.29 -10.44
CA TYR A 57 -2.51 25.67 -9.83
C TYR A 57 -1.61 26.75 -9.19
N GLY A 58 -2.13 27.96 -8.97
CA GLY A 58 -1.30 29.13 -8.67
C GLY A 58 -0.38 29.47 -9.84
N ASP A 59 0.83 29.95 -9.55
CA ASP A 59 1.80 30.38 -10.58
C ASP A 59 2.29 29.24 -11.50
N ASN A 60 1.95 27.98 -11.22
CA ASN A 60 2.31 26.78 -12.01
C ASN A 60 1.44 26.56 -13.26
N THR A 61 0.91 27.63 -13.87
CA THR A 61 0.11 27.50 -15.09
C THR A 61 0.99 27.05 -16.26
N TRP A 62 0.68 25.89 -16.82
CA TRP A 62 1.36 25.41 -18.02
C TRP A 62 1.10 26.41 -19.15
N ASP A 63 2.16 27.04 -19.65
CA ASP A 63 2.06 27.98 -20.76
C ASP A 63 2.12 27.28 -22.13
N SER A 64 2.62 26.05 -22.18
CA SER A 64 2.63 25.16 -23.36
C SER A 64 2.39 23.71 -22.93
N MET A 65 1.51 22.97 -23.60
CA MET A 65 1.26 21.55 -23.33
C MET A 65 1.16 20.72 -24.60
N ILE A 66 1.81 19.56 -24.59
CA ILE A 66 1.70 18.49 -25.57
C ILE A 66 1.02 17.30 -24.90
N ASN A 67 -0.03 16.77 -25.51
CA ASN A 67 -0.77 15.62 -25.07
C ASN A 67 -0.55 14.48 -26.06
N ILE A 68 -0.05 13.33 -25.59
CA ILE A 68 0.14 12.13 -26.38
C ILE A 68 -0.87 11.10 -25.91
N ILE A 69 -1.81 10.74 -26.78
CA ILE A 69 -2.87 9.79 -26.49
C ILE A 69 -2.54 8.43 -27.10
N TYR A 70 -2.45 7.41 -26.26
CA TYR A 70 -2.34 6.02 -26.68
C TYR A 70 -3.71 5.36 -26.49
N ALA A 71 -4.25 4.76 -27.56
CA ALA A 71 -5.49 4.00 -27.51
C ALA A 71 -5.21 2.52 -27.32
N HIS A 72 -5.86 1.90 -26.34
CA HIS A 72 -5.73 0.48 -26.03
C HIS A 72 -6.83 -0.35 -26.71
N GLU A 73 -6.62 -1.66 -26.82
CA GLU A 73 -7.58 -2.57 -27.47
C GLU A 73 -8.92 -2.66 -26.73
N ASP A 74 -8.91 -2.45 -25.41
CA ASP A 74 -10.11 -2.43 -24.55
C ASP A 74 -10.89 -1.10 -24.62
N GLY A 75 -10.38 -0.12 -25.36
CA GLY A 75 -10.97 1.21 -25.51
C GLY A 75 -10.58 2.23 -24.44
N SER A 76 -9.75 1.85 -23.46
CA SER A 76 -9.11 2.78 -22.53
C SER A 76 -8.03 3.62 -23.24
N ILE A 77 -7.58 4.71 -22.60
CA ILE A 77 -6.49 5.52 -23.13
C ILE A 77 -5.44 5.87 -22.07
N THR A 78 -4.18 5.90 -22.50
CA THR A 78 -3.11 6.52 -21.72
C THR A 78 -2.82 7.90 -22.30
N ARG A 79 -2.86 8.94 -21.46
CA ARG A 79 -2.43 10.29 -21.83
C ARG A 79 -1.09 10.59 -21.19
N VAL A 80 -0.13 10.96 -22.01
CA VAL A 80 1.15 11.50 -21.55
C VAL A 80 1.16 12.99 -21.85
N ILE A 81 1.29 13.80 -20.81
CA ILE A 81 1.36 15.25 -20.90
C ILE A 81 2.84 15.63 -20.85
N SER A 82 3.28 16.48 -21.76
CA SER A 82 4.54 17.22 -21.63
C SER A 82 4.22 18.69 -21.59
N GLY A 83 4.40 19.32 -20.43
CA GLY A 83 4.06 20.72 -20.20
C GLY A 83 5.29 21.56 -19.85
N HIS A 84 5.31 22.82 -20.29
CA HIS A 84 6.20 23.85 -19.79
C HIS A 84 5.38 24.85 -18.96
N SER A 85 5.94 25.32 -17.86
CA SER A 85 5.35 26.31 -16.97
C SER A 85 6.45 27.31 -16.62
N LYS A 86 6.10 28.56 -16.36
CA LYS A 86 7.10 29.60 -16.02
C LYS A 86 7.96 29.26 -14.80
N ASN A 87 7.47 28.37 -13.93
CA ASN A 87 8.20 27.93 -12.75
C ASN A 87 9.14 26.74 -13.03
N TYR A 88 9.05 26.12 -14.21
CA TYR A 88 9.91 25.03 -14.65
C TYR A 88 10.58 25.43 -15.97
N ASP A 89 11.88 25.76 -15.94
CA ASP A 89 12.69 26.09 -17.13
C ASP A 89 12.82 24.94 -18.17
N LYS A 90 12.11 23.82 -17.96
CA LYS A 90 12.12 22.61 -18.79
C LYS A 90 10.73 22.01 -18.85
N CYS A 91 10.45 21.32 -19.95
CA CYS A 91 9.22 20.54 -20.08
C CYS A 91 9.22 19.36 -19.11
N VAL A 92 8.16 19.26 -18.30
CA VAL A 92 7.93 18.17 -17.36
C VAL A 92 6.96 17.18 -18.00
N VAL A 93 7.22 15.88 -17.83
CA VAL A 93 6.40 14.80 -18.38
C VAL A 93 5.56 14.17 -17.28
N HIS A 94 4.23 14.16 -17.45
CA HIS A 94 3.27 13.54 -16.56
C HIS A 94 2.43 12.50 -17.33
N PRO A 95 2.60 11.21 -17.06
CA PRO A 95 1.68 10.19 -17.56
C PRO A 95 0.43 10.12 -16.68
N GLY A 96 -0.71 9.82 -17.30
CA GLY A 96 -1.95 9.46 -16.66
C GLY A 96 -2.66 8.35 -17.44
N VAL A 97 -3.14 7.34 -16.74
CA VAL A 97 -3.98 6.28 -17.33
C VAL A 97 -5.43 6.65 -17.12
N MET A 98 -6.25 6.47 -18.15
CA MET A 98 -7.64 6.89 -18.13
C MET A 98 -8.53 5.78 -18.66
N THR A 99 -9.49 5.40 -17.84
CA THR A 99 -10.43 4.32 -18.10
C THR A 99 -11.65 4.87 -18.81
N LYS A 100 -12.16 4.12 -19.78
CA LYS A 100 -13.35 4.51 -20.53
C LYS A 100 -14.60 4.26 -19.70
N ASP A 101 -15.42 5.31 -19.54
CA ASP A 101 -16.73 5.20 -18.89
C ASP A 101 -17.83 4.98 -19.94
N ASP A 102 -17.87 5.83 -20.97
CA ASP A 102 -18.84 5.75 -22.07
C ASP A 102 -18.24 6.28 -23.39
N THR A 103 -19.03 6.49 -24.45
CA THR A 103 -18.56 7.09 -25.71
C THR A 103 -18.06 8.51 -25.48
N ALA A 104 -16.75 8.73 -25.59
CA ALA A 104 -16.07 10.01 -25.38
C ALA A 104 -16.12 10.58 -23.94
N GLU A 105 -16.48 9.75 -22.94
CA GLU A 105 -16.35 10.05 -21.51
C GLU A 105 -15.36 9.09 -20.85
N TYR A 106 -14.52 9.64 -19.99
CA TYR A 106 -13.46 8.91 -19.34
C TYR A 106 -13.23 9.40 -17.92
N SER A 107 -12.83 8.46 -17.07
CA SER A 107 -12.39 8.71 -15.70
C SER A 107 -10.90 8.42 -15.56
N GLY A 108 -10.21 9.22 -14.77
CA GLY A 108 -8.82 9.02 -14.39
C GLY A 108 -8.60 9.47 -12.95
N VAL A 109 -7.63 8.88 -12.26
CA VAL A 109 -7.08 9.41 -11.01
C VAL A 109 -5.86 10.28 -11.33
N LEU A 110 -5.77 11.46 -10.75
CA LEU A 110 -4.53 12.24 -10.66
C LEU A 110 -4.03 12.23 -9.21
N MET A 111 -2.83 12.75 -8.98
CA MET A 111 -2.23 12.84 -7.63
C MET A 111 -3.13 13.53 -6.58
N GLN A 112 -4.19 14.23 -6.99
CA GLN A 112 -5.06 15.04 -6.15
C GLN A 112 -6.52 14.55 -6.09
N GLY A 113 -6.88 13.46 -6.77
CA GLY A 113 -8.25 12.95 -6.76
C GLY A 113 -8.69 12.30 -8.07
N THR A 114 -9.96 11.92 -8.11
CA THR A 114 -10.64 11.44 -9.32
C THR A 114 -10.98 12.61 -10.23
N MET A 115 -10.48 12.57 -11.45
CA MET A 115 -10.79 13.50 -12.53
C MET A 115 -11.71 12.82 -13.55
N LYS A 116 -12.72 13.55 -14.02
CA LYS A 116 -13.52 13.18 -15.19
C LYS A 116 -13.23 14.12 -16.34
N TYR A 117 -13.21 13.59 -17.55
CA TYR A 117 -13.12 14.44 -18.73
C TYR A 117 -14.01 13.94 -19.88
N LYS A 118 -14.48 14.89 -20.67
CA LYS A 118 -15.37 14.67 -21.81
C LYS A 118 -14.80 15.31 -23.05
N ILE A 119 -14.76 14.55 -24.13
CA ILE A 119 -14.42 15.06 -25.46
C ILE A 119 -15.73 15.57 -26.06
N MET A 120 -15.95 16.88 -25.99
CA MET A 120 -17.19 17.50 -26.44
C MET A 120 -17.25 17.64 -27.96
N PHE A 121 -16.09 17.82 -28.58
CA PHE A 121 -15.95 17.88 -30.03
C PHE A 121 -14.56 17.45 -30.47
N THR A 122 -14.49 16.81 -31.62
CA THR A 122 -13.31 16.55 -32.41
C THR A 122 -13.69 16.24 -33.85
N ASP A 123 -12.92 16.81 -34.77
CA ASP A 123 -12.87 16.40 -36.17
C ASP A 123 -11.59 15.60 -36.48
N TYR A 124 -10.93 15.11 -35.43
CA TYR A 124 -9.63 14.42 -35.41
C TYR A 124 -8.42 15.27 -35.83
N SER A 125 -8.63 16.52 -36.23
CA SER A 125 -7.60 17.53 -36.45
C SER A 125 -7.55 18.57 -35.32
N SER A 126 -8.70 18.83 -34.72
CA SER A 126 -8.93 19.74 -33.59
C SER A 126 -9.83 19.05 -32.58
N ALA A 127 -9.77 19.47 -31.31
CA ALA A 127 -10.66 18.94 -30.27
C ALA A 127 -10.99 20.00 -29.21
N ALA A 128 -12.17 19.87 -28.60
CA ALA A 128 -12.60 20.61 -27.42
C ALA A 128 -12.84 19.63 -26.27
N MET A 129 -12.16 19.86 -25.16
CA MET A 129 -12.17 18.99 -23.99
C MET A 129 -12.62 19.73 -22.75
N PHE A 130 -13.41 19.06 -21.93
CA PHE A 130 -13.81 19.50 -20.60
C PHE A 130 -13.19 18.56 -19.57
N PHE A 131 -12.60 19.10 -18.51
CA PHE A 131 -12.02 18.37 -17.38
C PHE A 131 -12.68 18.86 -16.09
N CYS A 132 -12.99 17.92 -15.20
CA CYS A 132 -13.37 18.17 -13.83
C CYS A 132 -12.43 17.42 -12.89
N PHE A 133 -11.64 18.14 -12.11
CA PHE A 133 -10.58 17.55 -11.27
C PHE A 133 -11.07 17.04 -9.92
N ASP A 134 -12.29 17.41 -9.53
CA ASP A 134 -12.89 17.00 -8.26
C ASP A 134 -14.41 16.89 -8.42
N VAL A 135 -14.85 15.68 -8.78
CA VAL A 135 -16.27 15.37 -8.99
C VAL A 135 -16.93 15.17 -7.64
N GLN A 136 -17.86 16.05 -7.31
CA GLN A 136 -18.64 15.94 -6.08
C GLN A 136 -19.57 14.71 -6.12
N ALA A 137 -19.99 14.24 -4.96
CA ALA A 137 -20.82 13.04 -4.84
C ALA A 137 -22.18 13.15 -5.57
N ASP A 138 -22.65 14.37 -5.85
CA ASP A 138 -23.86 14.65 -6.61
C ASP A 138 -23.65 14.74 -8.13
N GLY A 139 -22.43 14.46 -8.63
CA GLY A 139 -22.10 14.51 -10.05
C GLY A 139 -21.78 15.92 -10.56
N THR A 140 -21.59 16.89 -9.66
CA THR A 140 -21.23 18.25 -10.03
C THR A 140 -19.72 18.52 -9.98
N CYS A 141 -19.31 19.55 -10.73
CA CYS A 141 -17.97 20.10 -10.69
C CYS A 141 -18.01 21.53 -10.12
N ALA A 142 -17.16 21.81 -9.14
CA ALA A 142 -16.98 23.18 -8.66
C ALA A 142 -16.24 24.01 -9.73
N HIS A 143 -16.65 25.26 -9.95
CA HIS A 143 -16.11 26.11 -11.00
C HIS A 143 -14.58 26.25 -10.98
N GLU A 144 -13.97 26.33 -9.80
CA GLU A 144 -12.52 26.39 -9.62
C GLU A 144 -11.78 25.08 -9.92
N LYS A 145 -12.52 23.99 -10.17
CA LYS A 145 -12.04 22.65 -10.53
C LYS A 145 -12.41 22.27 -11.97
N GLU A 146 -13.02 23.18 -12.72
CA GLU A 146 -13.33 23.02 -14.14
C GLU A 146 -12.18 23.51 -15.00
N GLN A 147 -11.82 22.74 -16.03
CA GLN A 147 -10.89 23.19 -17.05
C GLN A 147 -11.42 22.86 -18.43
N ILE A 148 -11.27 23.83 -19.34
CA ILE A 148 -11.57 23.65 -20.75
C ILE A 148 -10.27 23.76 -21.52
N GLU A 149 -10.02 22.81 -22.41
CA GLU A 149 -8.88 22.87 -23.33
C GLU A 149 -9.33 22.69 -24.78
N ILE A 150 -8.72 23.46 -25.68
CA ILE A 150 -8.80 23.31 -27.12
C ILE A 150 -7.48 22.72 -27.60
N TRP A 151 -7.54 21.59 -28.30
CA TRP A 151 -6.40 20.87 -28.83
C TRP A 151 -6.34 20.94 -30.36
N SER A 152 -5.14 20.84 -30.91
CA SER A 152 -4.84 20.79 -32.34
C SER A 152 -3.81 19.71 -32.65
N ARG A 153 -3.89 19.06 -33.81
CA ARG A 153 -2.84 18.18 -34.33
C ARG A 153 -1.63 18.94 -34.88
N SER A 154 -1.81 20.21 -35.21
CA SER A 154 -0.75 21.08 -35.71
C SER A 154 -0.38 22.14 -34.66
N THR A 155 0.90 22.52 -34.63
CA THR A 155 1.34 23.70 -33.88
C THR A 155 1.00 25.00 -34.59
N ASP A 156 0.58 24.95 -35.86
CA ASP A 156 0.19 26.13 -36.65
C ASP A 156 -1.09 26.77 -36.13
N GLU A 157 -1.28 28.05 -36.46
CA GLU A 157 -2.42 28.83 -35.99
C GLU A 157 -3.74 28.16 -36.40
N MET A 158 -4.58 27.88 -35.40
CA MET A 158 -5.94 27.43 -35.63
C MET A 158 -6.73 28.59 -36.26
N THR A 159 -7.39 28.34 -37.39
CA THR A 159 -8.13 29.41 -38.06
C THR A 159 -9.22 29.96 -37.13
N THR A 160 -9.47 31.28 -37.23
CA THR A 160 -10.45 31.97 -36.38
C THR A 160 -11.84 31.35 -36.48
N ASP A 161 -12.19 30.73 -37.61
CA ASP A 161 -13.50 30.09 -37.81
C ASP A 161 -13.59 28.74 -37.07
N ILE A 162 -12.54 27.92 -37.08
CA ILE A 162 -12.47 26.69 -36.26
C ILE A 162 -12.56 27.05 -34.78
N MET A 163 -11.80 28.08 -34.35
CA MET A 163 -11.83 28.54 -32.98
C MET A 163 -13.23 29.04 -32.56
N LYS A 164 -13.91 29.84 -33.39
CA LYS A 164 -15.28 30.29 -33.10
C LYS A 164 -16.26 29.13 -33.00
N ASN A 165 -16.15 28.14 -33.89
CA ASN A 165 -16.99 26.95 -33.85
C ASN A 165 -16.76 26.14 -32.58
N LEU A 166 -15.49 25.90 -32.19
CA LEU A 166 -15.14 25.23 -30.95
C LEU A 166 -15.66 25.98 -29.73
N LEU A 167 -15.50 27.30 -29.71
CA LEU A 167 -15.98 28.15 -28.61
C LEU A 167 -17.51 28.12 -28.45
N SER A 168 -18.26 27.89 -29.53
CA SER A 168 -19.72 27.78 -29.47
C SER A 168 -20.20 26.55 -28.68
N TYR A 169 -19.41 25.48 -28.62
CA TYR A 169 -19.72 24.29 -27.81
C TYR A 169 -19.62 24.57 -26.31
N PHE A 170 -18.77 25.52 -25.89
CA PHE A 170 -18.63 25.89 -24.48
C PHE A 170 -19.71 26.87 -24.01
N GLY A 171 -20.41 27.55 -24.93
CA GLY A 171 -21.47 28.50 -24.58
C GLY A 171 -22.67 27.88 -23.82
N GLY A 172 -22.76 26.55 -23.79
CA GLY A 172 -23.74 25.81 -22.98
C GLY A 172 -23.26 25.48 -21.55
N ILE A 173 -21.96 25.62 -21.26
CA ILE A 173 -21.40 25.35 -19.93
C ILE A 173 -21.58 26.61 -19.10
N LYS A 174 -22.52 26.58 -18.15
CA LYS A 174 -22.98 27.76 -17.40
C LYS A 174 -21.87 28.50 -16.66
N CYS A 175 -20.81 27.80 -16.28
CA CYS A 175 -19.84 28.31 -15.33
C CYS A 175 -18.54 28.81 -15.94
N THR A 176 -18.25 28.53 -17.21
CA THR A 176 -17.00 28.99 -17.83
C THR A 176 -17.25 30.18 -18.76
N ASP A 177 -16.70 31.37 -18.48
CA ASP A 177 -16.71 32.48 -19.44
C ASP A 177 -15.67 32.18 -20.53
N VAL A 178 -16.08 32.24 -21.80
CA VAL A 178 -15.21 32.10 -22.98
C VAL A 178 -14.01 33.06 -22.91
N LYS A 179 -14.13 34.18 -22.20
CA LYS A 179 -13.03 35.14 -21.98
C LYS A 179 -11.89 34.59 -21.12
N ASP A 180 -12.14 33.54 -20.33
CA ASP A 180 -11.13 32.93 -19.46
C ASP A 180 -10.22 31.96 -20.23
N ILE A 181 -10.58 31.63 -21.47
CA ILE A 181 -9.79 30.80 -22.38
C ILE A 181 -8.63 31.65 -22.95
N LYS A 182 -7.41 31.31 -22.55
CA LYS A 182 -6.19 31.97 -23.01
C LYS A 182 -5.45 31.10 -24.01
N VAL A 183 -4.87 31.73 -25.03
CA VAL A 183 -4.01 31.06 -26.01
C VAL A 183 -2.69 30.68 -25.32
N THR A 184 -2.26 29.43 -25.50
CA THR A 184 -0.98 28.92 -24.99
C THR A 184 0.19 29.48 -25.80
N VAL A 185 1.35 29.59 -25.17
CA VAL A 185 2.58 30.04 -25.82
C VAL A 185 3.15 28.91 -26.69
N LYS A 186 3.33 29.17 -27.98
CA LYS A 186 3.83 28.17 -28.93
C LYS A 186 5.33 27.90 -28.70
N GLY A 187 5.71 26.63 -28.70
CA GLY A 187 7.09 26.19 -28.97
C GLY A 187 8.02 26.00 -27.76
N HIS A 188 7.51 25.97 -26.53
CA HIS A 188 8.36 25.68 -25.37
C HIS A 188 8.65 24.19 -25.17
N CYS A 189 7.76 23.31 -25.65
CA CYS A 189 7.99 21.87 -25.65
C CYS A 189 8.10 21.34 -27.08
N GLU A 190 9.06 20.44 -27.28
CA GLU A 190 9.16 19.63 -28.49
C GLU A 190 8.50 18.28 -28.24
N THR A 191 7.93 17.68 -29.29
CA THR A 191 7.47 16.30 -29.22
C THR A 191 8.66 15.41 -28.85
N PRO A 192 8.56 14.54 -27.83
CA PRO A 192 9.64 13.63 -27.47
C PRO A 192 10.13 12.88 -28.71
N SER A 193 11.43 13.00 -29.04
CA SER A 193 11.97 12.64 -30.35
C SER A 193 12.20 11.13 -30.57
N SER A 194 11.40 10.25 -29.98
CA SER A 194 11.59 8.79 -30.09
C SER A 194 10.35 8.07 -30.61
N SER A 195 10.54 7.21 -31.60
CA SER A 195 9.67 6.08 -31.93
C SER A 195 9.66 4.98 -30.85
N GLU A 196 10.16 5.27 -29.65
CA GLU A 196 10.08 4.43 -28.46
C GLU A 196 8.90 4.93 -27.60
N PRO A 197 8.01 4.04 -27.13
CA PRO A 197 6.93 4.42 -26.23
C PRO A 197 7.50 5.11 -24.98
N VAL A 198 6.98 6.29 -24.67
CA VAL A 198 7.39 7.06 -23.49
C VAL A 198 7.10 6.23 -22.24
N LYS A 199 8.15 5.90 -21.49
CA LYS A 199 8.09 5.22 -20.19
C LYS A 199 7.10 5.94 -19.26
N PRO A 200 6.08 5.26 -18.70
CA PRO A 200 5.21 5.84 -17.69
C PRO A 200 6.04 6.06 -16.40
N GLY A 201 6.20 7.31 -15.98
CA GLY A 201 6.41 7.64 -14.57
C GLY A 201 5.26 7.09 -13.73
N GLY A 202 5.55 6.15 -12.83
CA GLY A 202 4.55 5.37 -12.11
C GLY A 202 3.62 6.19 -11.22
N GLY A 203 2.32 6.03 -11.44
CA GLY A 203 1.23 6.35 -10.52
C GLY A 203 0.18 5.24 -10.63
N CYS A 204 -0.29 4.70 -9.50
CA CYS A 204 -1.22 3.56 -9.42
C CYS A 204 -2.65 4.04 -9.07
N TYR A 205 -3.67 3.36 -9.63
CA TYR A 205 -5.11 3.69 -9.57
C TYR A 205 -5.89 2.51 -8.94
N PHE A 206 -6.94 2.79 -8.16
CA PHE A 206 -7.88 1.78 -7.60
C PHE A 206 -9.28 1.91 -8.24
N ALA A 207 -10.05 0.81 -8.31
CA ALA A 207 -11.43 0.76 -8.81
C ALA A 207 -12.47 0.87 -7.66
N PRO A 208 -13.65 1.51 -7.87
CA PRO A 208 -14.60 1.81 -6.80
C PRO A 208 -15.71 0.75 -6.73
N ASN A 209 -15.56 -0.30 -5.91
CA ASN A 209 -16.68 -1.16 -5.49
C ASN A 209 -16.26 -2.01 -4.28
N GLU A 210 -16.21 -1.40 -3.08
CA GLU A 210 -16.13 -2.15 -1.82
C GLU A 210 -17.22 -1.68 -0.85
N GLN A 211 -18.01 -2.63 -0.35
CA GLN A 211 -19.07 -2.40 0.64
C GLN A 211 -18.47 -2.45 2.06
N HIS A 212 -18.74 -1.44 2.88
CA HIS A 212 -18.34 -1.43 4.29
C HIS A 212 -19.42 -2.03 5.20
N VAL A 213 -19.01 -2.95 6.09
CA VAL A 213 -19.87 -3.57 7.12
C VAL A 213 -19.46 -3.05 8.50
N ALA A 214 -20.42 -2.63 9.33
CA ALA A 214 -20.21 -2.21 10.72
C ALA A 214 -20.93 -3.16 11.70
N LEU A 215 -20.27 -3.52 12.81
CA LEU A 215 -20.82 -4.35 13.89
C LEU A 215 -20.90 -3.53 15.19
N ALA A 216 -22.05 -3.55 15.87
CA ALA A 216 -22.28 -2.85 17.15
C ALA A 216 -22.52 -3.82 18.32
N LYS A 217 -22.06 -3.47 19.53
CA LYS A 217 -22.21 -4.26 20.77
C LYS A 217 -22.82 -3.42 21.89
N LYS A 218 -23.89 -3.92 22.53
CA LYS A 218 -24.66 -3.26 23.61
C LYS A 218 -24.02 -3.52 25.00
N ARG A 219 -23.98 -2.51 25.88
CA ARG A 219 -23.64 -2.64 27.32
C ARG A 219 -24.88 -2.47 28.23
N PRO A 220 -24.82 -2.88 29.52
CA PRO A 220 -25.99 -3.06 30.39
C PRO A 220 -26.56 -1.79 31.05
N THR A 221 -26.11 -0.59 30.66
CA THR A 221 -26.56 0.67 31.27
C THR A 221 -27.05 1.62 30.19
N GLY A 222 -28.25 1.36 29.66
CA GLY A 222 -29.20 2.35 29.12
C GLY A 222 -28.85 3.16 27.86
N ASP A 223 -27.61 3.60 27.65
CA ASP A 223 -27.27 4.64 26.66
C ASP A 223 -26.41 4.11 25.51
N PHE A 224 -26.76 4.48 24.28
CA PHE A 224 -25.96 4.26 23.08
C PHE A 224 -24.93 5.39 22.93
N TYR A 225 -23.69 5.08 22.55
CA TYR A 225 -22.75 6.12 22.10
C TYR A 225 -23.03 6.52 20.65
N SER A 226 -22.88 7.82 20.38
CA SER A 226 -22.62 8.37 19.05
C SER A 226 -21.39 7.68 18.45
N MET A 227 -21.51 7.22 17.21
CA MET A 227 -20.40 6.65 16.47
C MET A 227 -19.61 7.78 15.78
N TYR A 228 -18.34 7.96 16.15
CA TYR A 228 -17.39 8.73 15.37
C TYR A 228 -16.60 7.73 14.52
N VAL A 229 -16.76 7.79 13.20
CA VAL A 229 -15.88 7.06 12.29
C VAL A 229 -14.63 7.92 12.11
N ALA A 230 -13.56 7.57 12.81
CA ALA A 230 -12.24 8.09 12.47
C ALA A 230 -11.62 7.14 11.44
N ALA A 231 -11.52 7.59 10.18
CA ALA A 231 -10.51 7.06 9.28
C ALA A 231 -9.13 7.47 9.83
N ALA A 232 -8.14 6.60 9.70
CA ALA A 232 -6.79 6.87 10.19
C ALA A 232 -6.20 8.16 9.58
N GLU A 233 -5.83 9.06 10.49
CA GLU A 233 -5.02 10.29 10.44
C GLU A 233 -4.80 11.06 9.11
N GLY A 234 -5.34 12.29 9.08
CA GLY A 234 -5.03 13.41 8.18
C GLY A 234 -6.05 14.56 8.36
N GLU A 235 -5.61 15.81 8.50
CA GLU A 235 -6.36 16.93 9.13
C GLU A 235 -7.58 17.53 8.39
N ASP A 236 -8.05 16.99 7.25
CA ASP A 236 -9.25 17.51 6.56
C ASP A 236 -10.41 16.50 6.42
N ALA A 237 -10.56 15.58 7.39
CA ALA A 237 -11.74 14.72 7.45
C ALA A 237 -12.96 15.46 8.01
N MET A 238 -13.95 15.73 7.17
CA MET A 238 -15.27 16.24 7.58
C MET A 238 -15.94 15.24 8.55
N MET A 239 -16.00 15.58 9.84
CA MET A 239 -16.72 14.75 10.82
C MET A 239 -18.24 14.89 10.63
N SER A 240 -18.89 13.82 10.19
CA SER A 240 -20.35 13.69 10.21
C SER A 240 -20.77 12.82 11.40
N ALA A 241 -21.69 13.32 12.23
CA ALA A 241 -22.25 12.59 13.35
C ALA A 241 -23.64 12.07 12.99
N TYR A 242 -23.84 10.76 13.14
CA TYR A 242 -25.14 10.11 12.91
C TYR A 242 -25.80 9.75 14.23
N LYS A 243 -27.08 10.12 14.37
CA LYS A 243 -27.90 9.80 15.54
C LYS A 243 -29.03 8.87 15.12
N PHE A 244 -29.14 7.74 15.81
CA PHE A 244 -30.19 6.75 15.62
C PHE A 244 -31.22 6.90 16.73
N THR A 245 -32.47 7.18 16.38
CA THR A 245 -33.56 7.38 17.36
C THR A 245 -34.71 6.44 17.06
N GLU A 246 -35.14 5.65 18.04
CA GLU A 246 -36.30 4.76 17.91
C GLU A 246 -37.57 5.52 18.33
N SER A 247 -38.60 5.53 17.47
CA SER A 247 -39.89 6.14 17.81
C SER A 247 -40.67 5.26 18.80
N GLN A 248 -41.06 5.83 19.94
CA GLN A 248 -41.76 5.11 21.02
C GLN A 248 -43.12 4.52 20.62
N ASN A 249 -43.68 4.88 19.46
CA ASN A 249 -45.02 4.44 19.06
C ASN A 249 -45.07 3.46 17.87
N ASP A 250 -43.99 3.26 17.10
CA ASP A 250 -44.07 2.52 15.83
C ASP A 250 -42.94 1.50 15.55
N ASN A 251 -41.95 1.31 16.44
CA ASN A 251 -40.77 0.45 16.19
C ASN A 251 -40.07 0.73 14.85
N ILE A 252 -39.90 2.01 14.51
CA ILE A 252 -39.17 2.49 13.33
C ILE A 252 -37.93 3.24 13.81
N LEU A 253 -36.78 2.91 13.21
CA LEU A 253 -35.50 3.55 13.47
C LEU A 253 -35.31 4.76 12.53
N TYR A 254 -35.04 5.93 13.11
CA TYR A 254 -34.74 7.16 12.37
C TYR A 254 -33.24 7.46 12.40
N VAL A 255 -32.67 7.84 11.27
CA VAL A 255 -31.26 8.25 11.15
C VAL A 255 -31.20 9.73 10.78
N THR A 256 -30.63 10.54 11.66
CA THR A 256 -30.34 11.96 11.39
C THR A 256 -28.84 12.20 11.35
N SER A 257 -28.42 13.03 10.40
CA SER A 257 -27.05 13.51 10.26
C SER A 257 -26.95 14.95 10.74
N SER A 258 -25.88 15.29 11.46
CA SER A 258 -25.56 16.68 11.80
C SER A 258 -24.14 17.01 11.39
N THR A 259 -23.96 18.17 10.77
CA THR A 259 -22.67 18.75 10.40
C THR A 259 -22.54 20.15 11.01
N ARG A 260 -21.32 20.52 11.44
CA ARG A 260 -21.04 21.79 12.11
C ARG A 260 -20.06 22.62 11.28
N ARG A 261 -20.52 23.74 10.72
CA ARG A 261 -19.70 24.87 10.26
C ARG A 261 -20.27 26.16 10.87
N ASP A 262 -19.39 27.00 11.40
CA ASP A 262 -19.70 28.37 11.87
C ASP A 262 -20.83 28.50 12.92
N ASN A 263 -20.79 27.69 13.97
CA ASN A 263 -21.62 27.82 15.18
C ASN A 263 -23.17 27.76 14.99
N VAL A 264 -23.66 27.26 13.86
CA VAL A 264 -25.09 26.91 13.70
C VAL A 264 -25.22 25.44 13.28
N CYS A 265 -25.98 24.65 14.05
CA CYS A 265 -26.32 23.28 13.69
C CYS A 265 -27.66 23.27 12.95
N SER A 266 -27.73 22.59 11.79
CA SER A 266 -29.00 22.25 11.13
C SER A 266 -29.11 20.73 11.02
N GLU A 267 -30.30 20.19 11.33
CA GLU A 267 -30.61 18.76 11.24
C GLU A 267 -31.34 18.45 9.93
N ILE A 268 -30.92 17.39 9.22
CA ILE A 268 -31.59 16.91 8.00
C ILE A 268 -31.96 15.42 8.19
N GLU A 269 -33.22 15.07 7.93
CA GLU A 269 -33.75 13.70 8.04
C GLU A 269 -33.44 12.89 6.76
N LEU A 270 -32.79 11.73 6.90
CA LEU A 270 -32.31 10.92 5.76
C LEU A 270 -33.23 9.72 5.39
N GLY A 271 -34.41 9.59 6.03
CA GLY A 271 -35.46 8.64 5.63
C GLY A 271 -35.75 7.48 6.60
N LYS A 272 -36.87 6.75 6.36
CA LYS A 272 -37.46 5.71 7.23
C LYS A 272 -37.15 4.29 6.73
N TYR A 273 -36.62 3.41 7.58
CA TYR A 273 -36.32 2.03 7.21
C TYR A 273 -36.77 1.01 8.29
N PHE A 274 -37.79 0.22 7.91
CA PHE A 274 -38.28 -1.04 8.51
C PHE A 274 -39.18 -1.01 9.77
N LYS A 275 -40.04 -2.04 9.86
CA LYS A 275 -40.98 -2.37 10.95
C LYS A 275 -40.65 -3.77 11.48
N ILE A 276 -40.39 -3.92 12.78
CA ILE A 276 -40.04 -5.20 13.40
C ILE A 276 -41.32 -5.89 13.90
N SER A 277 -41.58 -7.14 13.48
CA SER A 277 -42.69 -7.97 13.98
C SER A 277 -42.19 -9.09 14.92
N GLU A 278 -42.88 -9.32 16.03
CA GLU A 278 -42.56 -10.35 17.01
C GLU A 278 -42.68 -11.77 16.44
N GLY A 279 -41.69 -12.62 16.75
CA GLY A 279 -41.90 -14.07 16.82
C GLY A 279 -41.28 -14.97 15.77
N HIS A 280 -40.15 -14.65 15.14
CA HIS A 280 -39.36 -15.64 14.38
C HIS A 280 -37.85 -15.45 14.52
N PHE A 281 -37.14 -16.58 14.61
CA PHE A 281 -35.70 -16.73 14.87
C PHE A 281 -34.83 -16.19 13.72
N LEU A 282 -33.74 -15.50 14.07
CA LEU A 282 -32.73 -15.01 13.13
C LEU A 282 -31.57 -16.02 13.04
N GLN A 283 -31.38 -16.66 11.90
CA GLN A 283 -30.15 -17.40 11.59
C GLN A 283 -29.20 -16.46 10.86
N ILE A 284 -28.11 -16.08 11.52
CA ILE A 284 -27.02 -15.31 10.89
C ILE A 284 -26.01 -16.35 10.38
N GLY A 285 -25.87 -16.47 9.06
CA GLY A 285 -24.86 -17.33 8.45
C GLY A 285 -23.45 -16.77 8.70
N SER A 286 -22.55 -17.59 9.23
CA SER A 286 -21.11 -17.33 9.22
C SER A 286 -20.35 -18.62 8.89
N SER A 287 -19.26 -18.47 8.15
CA SER A 287 -18.32 -19.52 7.73
C SER A 287 -17.24 -19.75 8.79
N ILE A 288 -17.61 -20.21 9.99
CA ILE A 288 -16.74 -20.88 10.98
C ILE A 288 -17.61 -21.89 11.75
N PRO A 289 -17.16 -23.14 12.08
CA PRO A 289 -18.01 -24.10 12.76
C PRO A 289 -18.10 -23.80 14.27
N ARG A 290 -18.80 -22.74 14.66
CA ARG A 290 -19.23 -22.49 16.05
C ARG A 290 -20.61 -21.85 16.09
N GLU A 291 -21.62 -22.66 16.40
CA GLU A 291 -22.97 -22.15 16.71
C GLU A 291 -22.95 -21.47 18.10
N ILE A 292 -23.38 -20.21 18.14
CA ILE A 292 -23.63 -19.46 19.38
C ILE A 292 -25.12 -19.54 19.69
N TRP A 293 -25.46 -20.05 20.87
CA TRP A 293 -26.85 -20.10 21.33
C TRP A 293 -27.09 -18.96 22.33
N ILE A 294 -28.15 -18.19 22.09
CA ILE A 294 -28.65 -17.17 23.01
C ILE A 294 -30.02 -17.63 23.49
N ALA A 295 -30.16 -17.85 24.79
CA ALA A 295 -31.44 -18.12 25.41
C ALA A 295 -31.76 -17.01 26.40
N GLU A 296 -32.96 -16.45 26.27
CA GLU A 296 -33.55 -15.54 27.24
C GLU A 296 -34.08 -16.39 28.41
N ILE A 297 -33.52 -16.19 29.60
CA ILE A 297 -34.00 -16.87 30.81
C ILE A 297 -34.44 -15.79 31.79
N GLU A 298 -35.71 -15.43 31.67
CA GLU A 298 -36.45 -14.41 32.43
C GLU A 298 -35.87 -12.99 32.36
N LYS A 299 -36.79 -12.03 32.45
CA LYS A 299 -36.56 -10.61 32.22
C LYS A 299 -35.31 -10.14 32.97
N ASP A 300 -34.28 -9.78 32.21
CA ASP A 300 -33.03 -9.12 32.62
C ASP A 300 -31.74 -9.97 32.68
N VAL A 301 -31.70 -11.22 32.17
CA VAL A 301 -30.41 -11.94 31.96
C VAL A 301 -30.31 -12.65 30.60
N ILE A 302 -29.26 -12.31 29.84
CA ILE A 302 -28.86 -13.02 28.62
C ILE A 302 -27.64 -13.89 28.93
N GLY A 303 -27.77 -15.21 28.78
CA GLY A 303 -26.67 -16.18 28.92
C GLY A 303 -26.09 -16.59 27.56
N LEU A 304 -24.76 -16.55 27.43
CA LEU A 304 -24.03 -17.02 26.25
C LEU A 304 -23.46 -18.42 26.49
N PHE A 305 -23.72 -19.38 25.61
CA PHE A 305 -23.15 -20.73 25.68
C PHE A 305 -22.35 -21.06 24.41
N ILE A 306 -21.17 -21.67 24.59
CA ILE A 306 -20.31 -22.14 23.50
C ILE A 306 -20.04 -23.65 23.70
N CYS A 307 -20.39 -24.48 22.71
CA CYS A 307 -20.14 -25.93 22.73
C CYS A 307 -18.88 -26.25 21.91
N TYR A 308 -17.93 -26.98 22.49
CA TYR A 308 -16.60 -27.17 21.89
C TYR A 308 -16.38 -28.54 21.20
N GLU A 309 -17.31 -29.49 21.28
CA GLU A 309 -17.19 -30.78 20.58
C GLU A 309 -18.54 -31.44 20.30
N ARG A 310 -18.75 -31.98 19.09
CA ARG A 310 -19.91 -32.80 18.70
C ARG A 310 -19.48 -34.26 18.50
N LYS A 311 -20.10 -35.19 19.22
CA LYS A 311 -20.05 -36.63 18.89
C LYS A 311 -21.48 -37.18 18.82
N GLY A 312 -21.94 -37.53 17.61
CA GLY A 312 -23.27 -38.14 17.40
C GLY A 312 -24.49 -37.24 17.58
N GLY A 313 -24.34 -35.91 17.44
CA GLY A 313 -25.49 -34.99 17.42
C GLY A 313 -26.03 -34.53 18.78
N GLN A 314 -25.34 -34.78 19.90
CA GLN A 314 -25.66 -34.19 21.22
C GLN A 314 -24.40 -33.60 21.89
N CYS A 315 -24.52 -32.44 22.54
CA CYS A 315 -23.45 -31.85 23.38
C CYS A 315 -23.38 -32.60 24.72
N THR A 316 -22.25 -33.23 25.04
CA THR A 316 -22.04 -33.89 26.34
C THR A 316 -21.53 -32.89 27.39
N LYS A 317 -22.07 -33.02 28.60
CA LYS A 317 -21.93 -32.07 29.71
C LYS A 317 -20.65 -32.35 30.50
N SER A 318 -19.56 -31.63 30.22
CA SER A 318 -18.45 -31.54 31.18
C SER A 318 -17.64 -30.25 31.00
N ARG A 319 -17.51 -29.52 32.12
CA ARG A 319 -16.84 -28.21 32.32
C ARG A 319 -17.53 -26.98 31.71
N VAL A 320 -18.43 -26.40 32.51
CA VAL A 320 -18.84 -25.00 32.42
C VAL A 320 -17.97 -24.21 33.40
N GLN A 321 -17.10 -23.34 32.88
CA GLN A 321 -16.36 -22.37 33.67
C GLN A 321 -17.14 -21.04 33.61
N ARG A 322 -17.82 -20.67 34.72
CA ARG A 322 -18.49 -19.37 34.86
C ARG A 322 -17.42 -18.31 35.17
N LEU A 323 -17.27 -17.33 34.28
CA LEU A 323 -16.52 -16.09 34.54
C LEU A 323 -17.54 -14.96 34.77
N PHE A 324 -17.54 -14.44 36.00
CA PHE A 324 -18.16 -13.22 36.53
C PHE A 324 -19.70 -13.04 36.43
N GLN A 325 -20.36 -13.33 37.56
CA GLN A 325 -21.53 -12.57 38.04
C GLN A 325 -21.16 -11.96 39.39
N ASP A 326 -21.73 -10.77 39.65
CA ASP A 326 -21.85 -10.03 40.92
C ASP A 326 -20.77 -8.99 41.29
N ILE A 327 -20.99 -7.75 40.84
CA ILE A 327 -20.70 -6.56 41.65
C ILE A 327 -22.01 -5.81 41.90
N LYS A 328 -22.53 -5.91 43.12
CA LYS A 328 -23.17 -4.83 43.87
C LYS A 328 -22.68 -4.89 45.33
N PRO A 329 -22.67 -3.76 46.05
CA PRO A 329 -21.57 -3.34 46.92
C PRO A 329 -21.67 -3.97 48.31
N PHE A 330 -20.53 -4.33 48.92
CA PHE A 330 -20.50 -4.63 50.35
C PHE A 330 -19.27 -4.07 51.07
N THR A 331 -19.54 -3.78 52.33
CA THR A 331 -18.82 -3.07 53.39
C THR A 331 -17.55 -3.76 53.91
N LEU A 332 -16.77 -2.99 54.66
CA LEU A 332 -15.47 -3.26 55.29
C LEU A 332 -15.35 -4.57 56.12
N ASP A 333 -16.44 -5.28 56.39
CA ASP A 333 -16.45 -6.50 57.23
C ASP A 333 -16.22 -7.81 56.46
N VAL A 334 -16.30 -7.81 55.13
CA VAL A 334 -16.01 -9.02 54.31
C VAL A 334 -14.50 -9.19 54.06
N LEU A 335 -13.74 -8.09 54.10
CA LEU A 335 -12.28 -8.09 53.91
C LEU A 335 -11.49 -8.74 55.06
N LYS A 336 -12.12 -9.03 56.20
CA LYS A 336 -11.49 -9.74 57.34
C LYS A 336 -11.64 -11.26 57.32
N LYS A 337 -12.28 -11.86 56.31
CA LYS A 337 -12.60 -13.31 56.30
C LYS A 337 -11.98 -14.15 55.17
N LEU A 338 -11.14 -13.57 54.32
CA LEU A 338 -10.52 -14.28 53.18
C LEU A 338 -8.98 -14.36 53.22
N GLU A 339 -8.38 -14.24 54.39
CA GLU A 339 -6.92 -14.36 54.59
C GLU A 339 -6.41 -15.82 54.70
N GLY A 340 -7.24 -16.84 54.44
CA GLY A 340 -6.94 -18.23 54.82
C GLY A 340 -7.00 -19.32 53.76
N ARG A 341 -7.18 -19.06 52.46
CA ARG A 341 -7.50 -20.13 51.49
C ARG A 341 -6.84 -20.09 50.09
N LEU A 342 -5.71 -19.40 49.92
CA LEU A 342 -4.99 -19.35 48.63
C LEU A 342 -3.53 -19.85 48.69
N ALA A 343 -3.19 -20.71 49.65
CA ALA A 343 -1.84 -21.28 49.76
C ALA A 343 -1.64 -22.65 49.08
N ASP A 344 -2.68 -23.35 48.61
CA ASP A 344 -2.57 -24.78 48.24
C ASP A 344 -2.87 -25.13 46.76
N HIS A 345 -2.70 -24.21 45.81
CA HIS A 345 -2.98 -24.53 44.39
C HIS A 345 -1.93 -24.14 43.34
N PHE A 346 -0.72 -23.72 43.76
CA PHE A 346 0.31 -23.24 42.83
C PHE A 346 1.62 -24.05 42.78
N CYS A 347 1.63 -25.27 43.31
CA CYS A 347 2.74 -26.21 43.15
C CYS A 347 2.26 -27.52 42.52
N THR A 348 2.16 -27.57 41.19
CA THR A 348 2.27 -28.80 40.36
C THR A 348 2.12 -28.45 38.87
N LYS A 349 3.14 -27.84 38.25
CA LYS A 349 3.39 -28.09 36.81
C LYS A 349 4.76 -27.73 36.23
N TYR A 350 5.75 -27.25 36.98
CA TYR A 350 7.13 -27.19 36.48
C TYR A 350 8.11 -27.48 37.62
N ASP A 351 8.64 -28.70 37.62
CA ASP A 351 9.79 -29.10 38.43
C ASP A 351 11.05 -28.40 37.91
N ILE A 352 11.52 -27.34 38.59
CA ILE A 352 12.95 -27.12 38.86
C ILE A 352 13.07 -26.51 40.26
N CYS A 353 13.64 -27.28 41.18
CA CYS A 353 13.96 -26.89 42.54
C CYS A 353 15.39 -26.35 42.69
N VAL A 354 15.58 -25.61 43.79
CA VAL A 354 16.81 -25.36 44.59
C VAL A 354 17.66 -24.14 44.17
N GLY A 355 17.89 -23.13 45.01
CA GLY A 355 17.46 -22.97 46.40
C GLY A 355 18.03 -21.73 47.13
N GLN A 356 17.66 -21.67 48.42
CA GLN A 356 18.22 -20.86 49.53
C GLN A 356 17.95 -19.34 49.46
N THR A 357 17.42 -18.65 50.48
CA THR A 357 17.13 -18.94 51.89
C THR A 357 16.08 -17.94 52.37
N ALA A 358 15.15 -18.39 53.20
CA ALA A 358 14.25 -17.55 53.97
C ALA A 358 14.97 -17.04 55.21
N GLU A 359 14.85 -15.74 55.53
CA GLU A 359 14.82 -15.27 56.92
C GLU A 359 14.15 -13.89 57.03
N LEU A 360 13.32 -13.77 58.08
CA LEU A 360 12.81 -12.54 58.71
C LEU A 360 11.55 -11.89 58.13
N CYS A 361 10.42 -12.47 58.51
CA CYS A 361 9.25 -11.70 58.94
C CYS A 361 9.60 -10.78 60.12
N ARG A 362 9.17 -9.52 60.08
CA ARG A 362 8.40 -8.84 61.16
C ARG A 362 8.02 -7.41 60.75
N VAL A 363 6.72 -7.18 60.68
CA VAL A 363 6.05 -5.86 60.65
C VAL A 363 5.61 -5.57 62.08
N PRO A 364 5.98 -4.42 62.65
CA PRO A 364 4.95 -3.41 62.94
C PRO A 364 5.50 -1.97 62.94
N ASP A 365 5.37 -1.24 61.83
CA ASP A 365 5.55 0.24 61.81
C ASP A 365 4.72 0.99 60.75
N LEU A 366 3.79 0.31 60.04
CA LEU A 366 3.06 0.92 58.91
C LEU A 366 1.77 1.68 59.29
N ILE A 367 1.51 1.92 60.58
CA ILE A 367 0.29 2.63 61.03
C ILE A 367 0.56 4.11 61.34
N ASN A 368 1.82 4.54 61.48
CA ASN A 368 2.15 5.95 61.77
C ASN A 368 2.58 6.79 60.56
N SER A 369 2.58 6.26 59.32
CA SER A 369 2.94 7.03 58.11
C SER A 369 1.75 7.50 57.26
N ILE A 370 0.49 7.33 57.72
CA ILE A 370 -0.70 7.69 56.91
C ILE A 370 -1.20 9.13 57.14
N ILE A 371 -0.53 9.97 57.96
CA ILE A 371 -1.01 11.35 58.24
C ILE A 371 -0.06 12.48 57.75
N SER A 372 1.05 12.19 57.08
CA SER A 372 1.90 13.27 56.56
C SER A 372 2.75 12.78 55.40
N PHE A 373 2.34 13.03 54.15
CA PHE A 373 3.23 13.26 53.00
C PHE A 373 2.38 13.58 51.76
N SER A 374 1.96 14.84 51.66
CA SER A 374 1.82 15.50 50.36
C SER A 374 3.22 15.91 49.91
N ASP A 375 3.50 15.71 48.62
CA ASP A 375 4.75 15.99 47.89
C ASP A 375 5.71 14.79 47.72
N THR A 376 6.09 14.57 46.46
CA THR A 376 7.05 13.59 45.91
C THR A 376 6.50 12.21 45.52
N MET A 377 6.05 12.07 44.26
CA MET A 377 5.88 10.76 43.60
C MET A 377 7.22 10.29 43.01
N LEU A 378 7.73 9.17 43.52
CA LEU A 378 8.71 8.30 42.87
C LEU A 378 7.97 7.09 42.28
N TYR A 379 8.11 6.85 40.98
CA TYR A 379 7.59 5.66 40.31
C TYR A 379 8.60 4.51 40.40
N THR A 380 8.19 3.36 40.95
CA THR A 380 8.85 2.06 40.72
C THR A 380 8.14 1.30 39.60
N LYS A 381 8.82 1.30 38.45
CA LYS A 381 9.02 0.27 37.41
C LYS A 381 8.31 -1.09 37.58
N GLU A 382 7.38 -1.39 36.68
CA GLU A 382 7.27 -2.67 35.97
C GLU A 382 6.42 -2.49 34.69
N SER A 383 7.03 -2.80 33.53
CA SER A 383 6.47 -2.92 32.17
C SER A 383 5.20 -2.14 31.84
N ILE A 384 5.36 -0.94 31.25
CA ILE A 384 4.30 -0.21 30.56
C ILE A 384 4.58 -0.25 29.04
N PRO A 385 3.61 -0.64 28.19
CA PRO A 385 3.74 -0.56 26.73
C PRO A 385 3.90 0.89 26.25
N HIS A 386 4.62 1.11 25.15
CA HIS A 386 4.94 2.41 24.53
C HIS A 386 3.76 3.32 24.12
N HIS A 387 2.53 3.05 24.55
CA HIS A 387 1.38 3.91 24.31
C HIS A 387 0.95 4.58 25.62
N ILE A 388 1.49 5.76 25.91
CA ILE A 388 0.85 6.92 26.58
C ILE A 388 1.92 8.03 26.65
N THR A 389 2.00 8.86 25.60
CA THR A 389 2.60 10.20 25.62
C THR A 389 1.76 11.13 24.75
N SER A 390 0.44 11.18 24.98
CA SER A 390 -0.43 12.17 24.35
C SER A 390 -0.41 13.49 25.14
N ARG A 391 0.71 14.20 25.08
CA ARG A 391 0.82 15.67 25.23
C ARG A 391 2.01 16.17 24.42
N LEU A 392 1.95 15.95 23.10
CA LEU A 392 2.69 16.78 22.16
C LEU A 392 2.03 18.17 22.16
N ALA A 393 2.69 19.15 22.79
CA ALA A 393 2.41 20.54 22.48
C ALA A 393 2.69 20.72 20.98
N ARG A 394 1.64 20.95 20.18
CA ARG A 394 1.77 21.23 18.74
C ARG A 394 2.70 22.43 18.57
N MET A 395 3.86 22.22 17.93
CA MET A 395 4.74 23.30 17.50
C MET A 395 3.98 24.11 16.43
N GLN A 396 3.71 25.39 16.71
CA GLN A 396 3.49 26.35 15.63
C GLN A 396 4.84 26.58 14.96
N ILE A 397 5.16 25.77 13.97
CA ILE A 397 6.25 26.06 13.03
C ILE A 397 5.77 27.26 12.21
N GLY A 398 6.52 28.36 12.21
CA GLY A 398 6.29 29.41 11.22
C GLY A 398 6.46 28.78 9.84
N SER A 399 5.47 28.92 8.96
CA SER A 399 5.43 28.34 7.61
C SER A 399 6.53 28.92 6.72
N CYS A 400 7.78 28.54 6.97
CA CYS A 400 8.92 29.06 6.25
C CYS A 400 9.31 28.12 5.14
N GLN A 401 9.44 28.72 3.97
CA GLN A 401 9.89 28.03 2.79
C GLN A 401 11.36 27.64 2.97
N LEU A 402 11.70 26.42 2.64
CA LEU A 402 13.07 25.90 2.70
C LEU A 402 14.04 26.78 1.89
N SER A 403 13.56 27.41 0.82
CA SER A 403 14.30 28.38 0.00
C SER A 403 14.63 29.69 0.72
N SER A 404 13.87 30.10 1.74
CA SER A 404 14.14 31.30 2.52
C SER A 404 15.13 31.07 3.67
N ILE A 405 15.47 29.81 3.96
CA ILE A 405 16.42 29.46 5.00
C ILE A 405 17.85 29.79 4.51
N PRO A 406 18.58 30.68 5.21
CA PRO A 406 19.92 31.10 4.80
C PRO A 406 20.91 29.94 4.78
N VAL A 407 21.96 30.06 3.99
CA VAL A 407 22.99 29.04 3.82
C VAL A 407 24.36 29.71 3.97
N GLU A 408 25.31 29.05 4.62
CA GLU A 408 26.68 29.51 4.73
C GLU A 408 27.41 29.35 3.38
N GLU A 409 27.49 30.44 2.62
CA GLU A 409 28.05 30.45 1.26
C GLU A 409 29.57 30.19 1.24
N SER A 410 30.28 30.46 2.35
CA SER A 410 31.74 30.35 2.40
C SER A 410 32.26 28.97 2.81
N LEU A 411 31.38 28.05 3.19
CA LEU A 411 31.74 26.74 3.70
C LEU A 411 32.19 25.81 2.57
N GLN A 412 33.34 25.15 2.77
CA GLN A 412 33.71 23.95 2.01
C GLN A 412 33.44 22.73 2.89
N LEU A 413 32.75 21.71 2.39
CA LEU A 413 32.36 20.53 3.19
C LEU A 413 33.56 19.82 3.85
N SER A 414 34.72 19.85 3.21
CA SER A 414 35.97 19.31 3.78
C SER A 414 36.32 19.92 5.14
N GLN A 415 35.95 21.18 5.38
CA GLN A 415 36.19 21.93 6.62
C GLN A 415 35.31 21.46 7.80
N LEU A 416 34.22 20.72 7.53
CA LEU A 416 33.42 20.08 8.57
C LEU A 416 34.07 18.81 9.12
N SER A 417 35.04 18.20 8.44
CA SER A 417 35.61 16.92 8.84
C SER A 417 36.18 16.93 10.27
N GLY A 418 35.99 15.85 11.02
CA GLY A 418 36.45 15.65 12.39
C GLY A 418 35.30 15.61 13.41
N LEU A 419 35.68 15.61 14.69
CA LEU A 419 34.75 15.50 15.81
C LEU A 419 34.09 16.85 16.14
N TRP A 420 32.81 16.80 16.48
CA TRP A 420 31.99 17.90 16.97
C TRP A 420 31.12 17.46 18.13
N TYR A 421 30.85 18.40 19.04
CA TYR A 421 30.00 18.26 20.20
C TYR A 421 28.70 19.02 19.93
N GLU A 422 27.55 18.37 20.12
CA GLU A 422 26.26 19.06 20.05
C GLU A 422 26.08 19.91 21.29
N LEU A 423 26.09 21.24 21.16
CA LEU A 423 26.05 22.17 22.28
C LEU A 423 24.63 22.62 22.63
N ALA A 424 23.72 22.66 21.65
CA ALA A 424 22.32 22.93 21.87
C ALA A 424 21.45 22.24 20.82
N ARG A 425 20.25 21.81 21.21
CA ARG A 425 19.30 21.06 20.36
C ARG A 425 17.84 21.39 20.68
N PRO A 426 16.87 20.95 19.86
CA PRO A 426 15.44 21.16 20.18
C PRO A 426 14.98 20.39 21.43
N MET A 427 14.10 20.98 22.25
CA MET A 427 13.58 20.36 23.50
C MET A 427 12.64 19.15 23.29
N ASN A 428 12.10 18.96 22.09
CA ASN A 428 11.00 18.01 21.82
C ASN A 428 11.42 16.72 21.10
N VAL A 429 12.72 16.45 20.96
CA VAL A 429 13.18 15.22 20.30
C VAL A 429 13.03 14.03 21.27
N ALA A 430 12.43 12.94 20.82
CA ALA A 430 12.00 11.80 21.65
C ALA A 430 13.15 11.06 22.39
N ASN A 431 14.41 11.39 22.08
CA ASN A 431 15.61 10.84 22.73
C ASN A 431 16.47 11.99 23.25
N GLN A 432 16.22 12.42 24.49
CA GLN A 432 17.07 13.41 25.13
C GLN A 432 18.40 12.75 25.54
N PHE A 433 19.42 12.86 24.68
CA PHE A 433 20.79 12.53 25.06
C PHE A 433 21.32 13.53 26.09
N GLU A 434 21.93 13.06 27.16
CA GLU A 434 22.61 13.92 28.14
C GLU A 434 23.82 14.61 27.48
N SER A 435 24.57 13.85 26.67
CA SER A 435 25.70 14.29 25.85
C SER A 435 25.56 13.76 24.43
N ALA A 436 25.93 14.52 23.41
CA ALA A 436 25.92 14.05 22.02
C ALA A 436 27.15 14.52 21.24
N VAL A 437 27.66 13.65 20.37
CA VAL A 437 28.83 13.89 19.53
C VAL A 437 28.53 13.46 18.11
N VAL A 438 29.09 14.17 17.15
CA VAL A 438 29.05 13.80 15.72
C VAL A 438 30.45 13.86 15.15
N TYR A 439 30.83 12.84 14.40
CA TYR A 439 32.06 12.81 13.62
C TYR A 439 31.69 12.95 12.15
N PHE A 440 32.14 14.02 11.50
CA PHE A 440 31.99 14.19 10.06
C PHE A 440 33.26 13.71 9.33
N GLN A 441 33.09 13.06 8.20
CA GLN A 441 34.15 12.60 7.32
C GLN A 441 33.79 12.98 5.90
N TYR A 442 34.50 13.96 5.35
CA TYR A 442 34.41 14.29 3.94
C TYR A 442 35.06 13.20 3.09
N GLN A 443 34.40 12.84 1.99
CA GLN A 443 34.88 11.90 0.99
C GLN A 443 35.25 12.65 -0.28
N ASP A 444 36.22 12.14 -1.04
CA ASP A 444 36.71 12.77 -2.29
C ASP A 444 35.63 12.94 -3.36
N ASP A 445 34.50 12.23 -3.22
CA ASP A 445 33.36 12.28 -4.13
C ASP A 445 32.36 13.42 -3.83
N GLY A 446 32.68 14.29 -2.86
CA GLY A 446 31.83 15.41 -2.45
C GLY A 446 30.71 15.02 -1.46
N THR A 447 30.74 13.81 -0.91
CA THR A 447 29.82 13.40 0.17
C THR A 447 30.42 13.65 1.55
N LEU A 448 29.55 13.88 2.52
CA LEU A 448 29.89 14.01 3.92
C LEU A 448 29.24 12.85 4.68
N HIS A 449 30.05 11.92 5.14
CA HIS A 449 29.60 10.86 6.03
C HIS A 449 29.60 11.39 7.46
N SER A 450 28.53 11.18 8.23
CA SER A 450 28.49 11.50 9.65
C SER A 450 28.19 10.27 10.48
N ALA A 451 28.86 10.15 11.62
CA ALA A 451 28.51 9.19 12.67
C ALA A 451 28.11 9.98 13.92
N TYR A 452 26.90 9.77 14.41
CA TYR A 452 26.32 10.45 15.54
C TYR A 452 26.12 9.49 16.70
N SER A 453 26.53 9.86 17.91
CA SER A 453 26.31 9.08 19.13
C SER A 453 25.95 10.00 20.28
N GLY A 454 25.15 9.52 21.21
CA GLY A 454 24.88 10.25 22.45
C GLY A 454 24.74 9.35 23.66
N ALA A 455 24.79 9.94 24.85
CA ALA A 455 24.63 9.27 26.12
C ALA A 455 23.18 9.36 26.61
N ILE A 456 22.60 8.25 27.05
CA ILE A 456 21.32 8.19 27.76
C ILE A 456 21.58 7.50 29.10
N ASN A 457 21.18 8.10 30.22
CA ASN A 457 21.45 7.59 31.57
C ASN A 457 22.93 7.30 31.82
N ASN A 458 23.80 8.25 31.48
CA ASN A 458 25.25 8.16 31.54
C ASN A 458 25.90 7.01 30.73
N LYS A 459 25.22 6.46 29.71
CA LYS A 459 25.76 5.41 28.83
C LYS A 459 25.65 5.82 27.37
N CYS A 460 26.74 5.74 26.63
CA CYS A 460 26.74 5.98 25.18
C CYS A 460 25.93 4.90 24.45
N SER A 461 25.06 5.35 23.56
CA SER A 461 24.38 4.51 22.57
C SER A 461 25.32 4.18 21.41
N PRO A 462 25.08 3.09 20.65
CA PRO A 462 25.78 2.85 19.39
C PRO A 462 25.63 4.04 18.43
N ALA A 463 26.66 4.29 17.63
CA ALA A 463 26.61 5.37 16.65
C ALA A 463 25.59 5.08 15.54
N ILE A 464 24.82 6.10 15.20
CA ILE A 464 23.91 6.19 14.06
C ILE A 464 24.69 6.87 12.94
N SER A 465 24.82 6.22 11.79
CA SER A 465 25.47 6.85 10.64
C SER A 465 24.48 7.63 9.80
N SER A 466 24.97 8.60 9.05
CA SER A 466 24.23 9.26 8.00
C SER A 466 25.12 9.57 6.81
N HIS A 467 24.55 9.46 5.62
CA HIS A 467 25.22 9.85 4.39
C HIS A 467 24.58 11.12 3.89
N THR A 468 25.40 12.15 3.73
CA THR A 468 24.96 13.45 3.28
C THR A 468 25.58 13.71 1.92
N LYS A 469 24.75 13.98 0.91
CA LYS A 469 25.18 14.23 -0.46
C LYS A 469 24.85 15.66 -0.84
N HIS A 470 25.81 16.33 -1.47
CA HIS A 470 25.60 17.63 -2.08
C HIS A 470 24.39 17.59 -3.04
N LEU A 471 23.47 18.54 -2.89
CA LEU A 471 22.27 18.58 -3.72
C LEU A 471 22.68 18.93 -5.16
N LYS A 472 22.45 17.99 -6.09
CA LYS A 472 22.86 18.18 -7.50
C LYS A 472 22.12 19.37 -8.11
N GLY A 473 22.84 20.45 -8.36
CA GLY A 473 22.29 21.70 -8.90
C GLY A 473 22.22 22.85 -7.90
N SER A 474 22.52 22.63 -6.62
CA SER A 474 22.78 23.73 -5.69
C SER A 474 24.11 24.40 -6.05
N SER A 475 24.16 25.72 -5.90
CA SER A 475 25.39 26.51 -6.02
C SER A 475 26.22 26.53 -4.74
N HIS A 476 25.73 25.92 -3.65
CA HIS A 476 26.33 26.01 -2.33
C HIS A 476 26.57 24.63 -1.73
N ASP A 477 27.82 24.37 -1.35
CA ASP A 477 28.28 23.16 -0.67
C ASP A 477 27.48 22.86 0.61
N ALA A 478 26.96 23.90 1.27
CA ALA A 478 26.20 23.83 2.49
C ALA A 478 24.72 23.40 2.33
N GLU A 479 24.21 23.19 1.10
CA GLU A 479 22.90 22.57 0.86
C GLU A 479 23.03 21.11 0.45
N MET A 480 22.46 20.24 1.27
CA MET A 480 22.65 18.81 1.15
C MET A 480 21.36 18.04 1.37
N MET A 481 21.35 16.80 0.93
CA MET A 481 20.34 15.82 1.29
C MET A 481 20.98 14.80 2.22
N ALA A 482 20.45 14.65 3.44
CA ALA A 482 20.96 13.71 4.43
C ALA A 482 20.02 12.49 4.52
N LYS A 483 20.62 11.30 4.53
CA LYS A 483 19.99 10.01 4.79
C LYS A 483 20.44 9.52 6.16
N LEU A 484 19.55 9.54 7.16
CA LEU A 484 19.86 9.01 8.50
C LEU A 484 19.66 7.49 8.55
N HIS A 485 20.57 6.76 9.21
CA HIS A 485 20.49 5.31 9.44
C HIS A 485 20.21 5.02 10.92
N GLY A 486 18.93 4.87 11.28
CA GLY A 486 18.55 4.51 12.66
C GLY A 486 18.94 3.06 13.04
N PRO A 487 19.03 2.74 14.33
CA PRO A 487 19.34 1.38 14.81
C PRO A 487 18.26 0.35 14.46
N ASP A 488 17.02 0.81 14.23
CA ASP A 488 15.89 -0.02 13.77
C ASP A 488 15.69 0.03 12.24
N GLU A 489 16.73 0.40 11.47
CA GLU A 489 16.73 0.43 9.99
C GLU A 489 15.69 1.40 9.36
N VAL A 490 15.11 2.32 10.14
CA VAL A 490 14.23 3.37 9.60
C VAL A 490 15.08 4.49 9.02
N PHE A 491 15.06 4.62 7.68
CA PHE A 491 15.74 5.71 7.00
C PHE A 491 14.84 6.93 6.88
N ILE A 492 15.40 8.09 7.19
CA ILE A 492 14.73 9.37 7.04
C ILE A 492 15.58 10.23 6.12
N TRP A 493 14.98 10.67 5.01
CA TRP A 493 15.54 11.68 4.13
C TRP A 493 15.16 13.06 4.65
N MET A 494 16.13 13.96 4.73
CA MET A 494 15.90 15.36 5.08
C MET A 494 16.70 16.29 4.20
N ASP A 495 16.12 17.45 3.90
CA ASP A 495 16.88 18.57 3.37
C ASP A 495 17.72 19.16 4.51
N TYR A 496 19.01 19.29 4.27
CA TYR A 496 20.00 19.63 5.30
C TYR A 496 20.79 20.86 4.87
N LYS A 497 20.80 21.89 5.72
CA LYS A 497 21.48 23.16 5.45
C LYS A 497 22.46 23.50 6.58
N ILE A 498 23.67 23.93 6.22
CA ILE A 498 24.58 24.58 7.18
C ILE A 498 24.34 26.08 7.13
N ILE A 499 23.84 26.62 8.23
CA ILE A 499 23.38 28.00 8.34
C ILE A 499 24.54 28.94 8.69
N TYR A 500 25.47 28.44 9.50
CA TYR A 500 26.58 29.21 10.05
C TYR A 500 27.77 28.29 10.24
N TYR A 501 28.97 28.78 9.93
CA TYR A 501 30.23 28.12 10.25
C TYR A 501 31.35 29.15 10.46
N ASP A 502 32.14 29.00 11.52
CA ASP A 502 33.33 29.84 11.77
C ASP A 502 34.62 29.05 12.02
N GLY A 503 34.62 27.75 11.70
CA GLY A 503 35.73 26.85 12.00
C GLY A 503 35.66 26.22 13.40
N THR A 504 34.99 26.86 14.36
CA THR A 504 34.86 26.36 15.73
C THR A 504 33.43 25.92 16.04
N TYR A 505 32.43 26.64 15.55
CA TYR A 505 31.02 26.40 15.77
C TYR A 505 30.29 26.30 14.43
N SER A 506 29.23 25.50 14.40
CA SER A 506 28.36 25.36 13.24
C SER A 506 26.90 25.21 13.64
N VAL A 507 25.99 25.77 12.83
CA VAL A 507 24.55 25.60 13.00
C VAL A 507 24.02 24.80 11.83
N HIS A 508 23.39 23.67 12.13
CA HIS A 508 22.88 22.74 11.15
C HIS A 508 21.35 22.75 11.24
N TYR A 509 20.68 22.91 10.11
CA TYR A 509 19.23 22.92 9.96
C TYR A 509 18.79 21.68 9.19
N GLY A 510 17.85 20.92 9.74
CA GLY A 510 17.26 19.74 9.12
C GLY A 510 15.77 19.94 8.87
N CYS A 511 15.30 19.62 7.66
CA CYS A 511 13.90 19.65 7.29
C CYS A 511 13.37 18.25 6.95
N PHE A 512 12.44 17.76 7.76
CA PHE A 512 11.80 16.46 7.64
C PHE A 512 10.51 16.58 6.82
N GLY A 513 10.67 16.49 5.51
CA GLY A 513 9.59 16.56 4.54
C GLY A 513 9.14 18.01 4.30
N ALA A 514 9.53 18.55 3.15
CA ALA A 514 8.92 19.75 2.63
C ALA A 514 7.54 19.42 2.02
N ASP A 515 6.56 20.31 2.19
CA ASP A 515 5.33 20.26 1.41
C ASP A 515 5.57 20.72 -0.05
N GLU A 516 4.52 20.66 -0.88
CA GLU A 516 4.61 21.06 -2.29
C GLU A 516 5.00 22.54 -2.48
N ASN A 517 4.78 23.39 -1.48
CA ASN A 517 5.14 24.80 -1.47
C ASN A 517 6.55 25.04 -0.92
N GLY A 518 7.29 23.97 -0.62
CA GLY A 518 8.61 24.03 -0.01
C GLY A 518 8.60 24.37 1.48
N ASN A 519 7.45 24.40 2.15
CA ASN A 519 7.40 24.64 3.59
C ASN A 519 7.82 23.40 4.33
N CYS A 520 8.65 23.58 5.35
CA CYS A 520 9.08 22.46 6.16
C CYS A 520 7.97 21.98 7.11
N LYS A 521 7.55 20.70 6.99
CA LYS A 521 6.54 20.12 7.91
C LYS A 521 7.08 19.95 9.32
N HIS A 522 8.36 19.57 9.44
CA HIS A 522 9.05 19.50 10.71
C HIS A 522 10.51 19.93 10.52
N ALA A 523 10.89 21.00 11.20
CA ALA A 523 12.22 21.59 11.13
C ALA A 523 12.93 21.47 12.47
N GLU A 524 14.23 21.17 12.42
CA GLU A 524 15.11 21.23 13.57
C GLU A 524 16.38 22.01 13.26
N ALA A 525 16.96 22.61 14.30
CA ALA A 525 18.28 23.18 14.22
C ALA A 525 19.10 22.78 15.43
N SER A 526 20.31 22.30 15.18
CA SER A 526 21.29 21.92 16.21
C SER A 526 22.54 22.78 16.08
N LEU A 527 23.06 23.20 17.23
CA LEU A 527 24.32 23.92 17.34
C LEU A 527 25.42 22.94 17.70
N TYR A 528 26.45 22.87 16.88
CA TYR A 528 27.63 22.06 17.12
C TYR A 528 28.86 22.93 17.38
N GLY A 529 29.82 22.40 18.15
CA GLY A 529 31.11 23.02 18.36
C GLY A 529 32.25 22.02 18.41
N ARG A 530 33.45 22.45 18.01
CA ARG A 530 34.70 21.71 18.20
C ARG A 530 35.12 21.61 19.67
N LYS A 531 34.48 22.40 20.54
CA LYS A 531 34.64 22.40 21.99
C LYS A 531 33.31 21.99 22.62
N ARG A 532 33.36 21.44 23.84
CA ARG A 532 32.19 21.05 24.65
C ARG A 532 31.45 22.23 25.28
N THR A 533 31.95 23.44 25.10
CA THR A 533 31.36 24.66 25.67
C THR A 533 31.41 25.79 24.66
N ILE A 534 30.47 26.71 24.81
CA ILE A 534 30.38 27.96 24.07
C ILE A 534 30.36 29.12 25.08
N ASP A 535 31.07 30.19 24.78
CA ASP A 535 30.98 31.40 25.59
C ASP A 535 29.67 32.15 25.29
N GLU A 536 29.15 32.88 26.28
CA GLU A 536 27.82 33.50 26.17
C GLU A 536 27.73 34.50 25.01
N ALA A 537 28.80 35.24 24.71
CA ALA A 537 28.78 36.21 23.62
C ALA A 537 28.67 35.53 22.25
N THR A 538 29.42 34.44 22.02
CA THR A 538 29.29 33.63 20.81
C THR A 538 27.91 32.96 20.74
N ARG A 539 27.40 32.49 21.88
CA ARG A 539 26.06 31.88 21.98
C ARG A 539 24.97 32.88 21.59
N GLU A 540 24.93 34.06 22.19
CA GLU A 540 23.97 35.12 21.86
C GLU A 540 24.02 35.50 20.37
N ARG A 541 25.23 35.59 19.81
CA ARG A 541 25.42 35.86 18.37
C ARG A 541 24.79 34.77 17.51
N ILE A 542 25.03 33.49 17.82
CA ILE A 542 24.45 32.37 17.07
C ILE A 542 22.93 32.29 17.25
N LEU A 543 22.43 32.49 18.48
CA LEU A 543 21.00 32.49 18.77
C LEU A 543 20.25 33.61 18.02
N SER A 544 20.92 34.72 17.71
CA SER A 544 20.32 35.78 16.89
C SER A 544 19.97 35.35 15.46
N LEU A 545 20.48 34.21 14.98
CA LEU A 545 20.15 33.63 13.67
C LEU A 545 18.82 32.86 13.67
N PHE A 546 18.38 32.34 14.82
CA PHE A 546 17.21 31.44 14.91
C PHE A 546 15.89 32.04 14.41
N PRO A 547 15.60 33.34 14.62
CA PRO A 547 14.42 33.98 14.02
C PRO A 547 14.39 33.87 12.49
N SER A 548 15.55 33.88 11.81
CA SER A 548 15.64 33.69 10.36
C SER A 548 15.40 32.24 9.91
N LEU A 549 15.50 31.29 10.84
CA LEU A 549 15.18 29.87 10.63
C LEU A 549 13.72 29.56 10.94
N CYS A 550 12.96 30.56 11.38
CA CYS A 550 11.57 30.41 11.82
C CYS A 550 11.40 29.43 12.98
N LEU A 551 12.45 29.32 13.79
CA LEU A 551 12.49 28.57 15.04
C LEU A 551 12.60 29.56 16.20
N SER A 552 11.81 29.38 17.26
CA SER A 552 12.02 30.16 18.48
C SER A 552 13.30 29.70 19.18
N THR A 553 14.06 30.66 19.71
CA THR A 553 15.22 30.37 20.57
C THR A 553 14.83 29.64 21.84
N ASP A 554 13.59 29.81 22.30
CA ASP A 554 13.06 29.14 23.49
C ASP A 554 12.97 27.61 23.31
N PHE A 555 13.17 27.09 22.11
CA PHE A 555 13.15 25.65 21.84
C PHE A 555 14.51 24.98 22.00
N LEU A 556 15.59 25.74 22.17
CA LEU A 556 16.91 25.15 22.36
C LEU A 556 17.16 24.79 23.82
N GLN A 557 17.57 23.55 24.03
CA GLN A 557 18.13 23.06 25.27
C GLN A 557 19.64 22.93 25.11
N ASP A 558 20.39 23.46 26.06
CA ASP A 558 21.83 23.22 26.12
C ASP A 558 22.09 21.73 26.41
N THR A 559 23.02 21.15 25.66
CA THR A 559 23.45 19.75 25.84
C THR A 559 24.65 19.70 26.77
N VAL A 560 24.64 18.78 27.73
CA VAL A 560 25.67 18.71 28.79
C VAL A 560 26.64 17.58 28.50
N HIS A 561 27.88 17.88 28.13
CA HIS A 561 28.88 16.84 27.84
C HIS A 561 29.56 16.25 29.08
N ASN A 562 28.78 15.71 30.02
CA ASN A 562 29.26 15.01 31.21
C ASN A 562 29.81 13.60 30.90
N VAL A 563 29.36 12.99 29.80
CA VAL A 563 29.82 11.69 29.27
C VAL A 563 30.50 11.91 27.94
N ASP A 564 31.68 11.32 27.78
CA ASP A 564 32.40 11.36 26.51
C ASP A 564 32.04 10.15 25.64
N CYS A 565 31.38 10.41 24.51
CA CYS A 565 31.01 9.38 23.53
C CYS A 565 31.86 9.44 22.27
N SER A 566 32.99 10.17 22.26
CA SER A 566 33.85 10.32 21.09
C SER A 566 34.33 8.97 20.53
N ASP A 567 34.62 8.01 21.41
CA ASP A 567 35.18 6.71 21.03
C ASP A 567 34.19 5.82 20.27
N TRP A 568 32.90 6.16 20.30
CA TRP A 568 31.84 5.45 19.58
C TRP A 568 31.62 5.99 18.16
N VAL A 569 32.01 7.23 17.88
CA VAL A 569 31.78 7.88 16.56
C VAL A 569 33.02 7.98 15.70
N ILE A 570 34.21 8.00 16.31
CA ILE A 570 35.45 7.97 15.54
C ILE A 570 35.54 6.58 14.92
N PRO A 571 35.56 6.46 13.58
CA PRO A 571 35.80 5.17 12.94
C PRO A 571 37.08 4.61 13.54
N GLN A 572 37.01 3.44 14.19
CA GLN A 572 38.23 2.82 14.72
C GLN A 572 39.14 2.58 13.51
N THR A 573 40.19 3.38 13.38
CA THR A 573 41.10 3.38 12.23
C THR A 573 41.85 2.05 12.06
N ASP A 574 41.72 1.15 13.03
CA ASP A 574 42.29 -0.20 13.05
C ASP A 574 41.24 -1.32 12.84
N HIS A 575 39.97 -0.98 12.65
CA HIS A 575 39.07 -1.88 11.93
C HIS A 575 39.31 -1.60 10.45
N GLU A 576 40.20 -2.41 9.85
CA GLU A 576 40.14 -2.71 8.42
C GLU A 576 38.65 -2.75 8.05
N ILE A 577 38.21 -1.81 7.20
CA ILE A 577 36.88 -1.83 6.59
C ILE A 577 36.63 -3.28 6.24
N ASN A 578 35.68 -3.90 6.95
CA ASN A 578 35.56 -5.34 7.03
C ASN A 578 35.67 -5.88 5.59
N PRO A 579 36.70 -6.68 5.22
CA PRO A 579 37.05 -6.97 3.83
C PRO A 579 36.01 -7.82 3.06
N GLY A 580 34.76 -7.88 3.53
CA GLY A 580 33.65 -8.65 2.98
C GLY A 580 32.59 -7.83 2.25
N TYR A 581 32.70 -6.50 2.10
CA TYR A 581 31.71 -5.76 1.32
C TYR A 581 31.79 -6.15 -0.16
N CYS A 582 30.72 -6.75 -0.68
CA CYS A 582 30.63 -7.14 -2.07
C CYS A 582 30.45 -5.94 -2.96
N ASN A 583 31.29 -5.78 -3.99
CA ASN A 583 30.95 -4.89 -5.09
C ASN A 583 29.73 -5.44 -5.84
N VAL A 584 28.65 -4.67 -5.93
CA VAL A 584 27.40 -5.03 -6.62
C VAL A 584 27.70 -5.44 -8.06
N LYS A 585 28.72 -4.86 -8.70
CA LYS A 585 29.12 -5.22 -10.07
C LYS A 585 29.70 -6.62 -10.16
N ASP A 586 30.37 -7.09 -9.12
CA ASP A 586 30.98 -8.42 -9.05
C ASP A 586 29.97 -9.52 -8.71
N ILE A 587 28.79 -9.14 -8.21
CA ILE A 587 27.70 -10.09 -7.99
C ILE A 587 27.19 -10.60 -9.36
N PRO A 588 27.18 -11.92 -9.60
CA PRO A 588 26.68 -12.46 -10.85
C PRO A 588 25.17 -12.25 -10.97
N ALA A 589 24.72 -11.87 -12.17
CA ALA A 589 23.31 -11.85 -12.53
C ALA A 589 23.02 -12.90 -13.60
N GLN A 590 21.87 -13.58 -13.49
CA GLN A 590 21.45 -14.54 -14.49
C GLN A 590 21.08 -13.83 -15.78
N LYS A 591 21.88 -14.06 -16.84
CA LYS A 591 21.79 -13.35 -18.13
C LYS A 591 20.43 -13.40 -18.83
N VAL A 592 19.59 -14.37 -18.52
CA VAL A 592 18.26 -14.54 -19.13
C VAL A 592 17.26 -14.90 -18.03
N VAL A 593 16.39 -13.97 -17.69
CA VAL A 593 15.26 -14.17 -16.77
C VAL A 593 13.97 -13.80 -17.49
N SER A 594 13.00 -14.72 -17.50
CA SER A 594 11.65 -14.49 -18.03
C SER A 594 10.71 -14.02 -16.92
N PHE A 595 10.21 -12.78 -17.00
CA PHE A 595 9.32 -12.25 -15.94
C PHE A 595 7.97 -12.93 -15.93
N LYS A 596 7.51 -13.37 -17.10
CA LYS A 596 6.31 -14.22 -17.19
C LYS A 596 6.45 -15.50 -16.37
N GLN A 597 7.66 -16.05 -16.28
CA GLN A 597 7.93 -17.24 -15.46
C GLN A 597 8.25 -16.91 -14.00
N MET A 598 8.64 -15.66 -13.69
CA MET A 598 8.80 -15.17 -12.32
C MET A 598 7.48 -14.75 -11.67
N ALA A 599 6.44 -14.39 -12.45
CA ALA A 599 5.12 -14.06 -11.91
C ALA A 599 4.51 -15.23 -11.10
N GLY A 600 3.80 -14.92 -10.03
CA GLY A 600 3.18 -15.82 -9.05
C GLY A 600 3.76 -15.62 -7.63
N SER A 601 3.32 -16.47 -6.70
CA SER A 601 3.79 -16.45 -5.32
C SER A 601 5.16 -17.12 -5.16
N TRP A 602 5.96 -16.57 -4.26
CA TRP A 602 7.28 -17.04 -3.86
C TRP A 602 7.39 -16.97 -2.34
N TYR A 603 7.85 -18.05 -1.71
CA TYR A 603 8.14 -18.10 -0.29
C TYR A 603 9.63 -17.85 -0.08
N VAL A 604 9.97 -16.99 0.87
CA VAL A 604 11.35 -16.84 1.32
C VAL A 604 11.65 -18.02 2.25
N ILE A 605 12.55 -18.91 1.83
CA ILE A 605 12.89 -20.12 2.59
C ILE A 605 14.10 -19.89 3.49
N ALA A 606 15.00 -19.02 3.06
CA ALA A 606 16.14 -18.60 3.84
C ALA A 606 16.61 -17.23 3.37
N GLY A 607 17.25 -16.48 4.25
CA GLY A 607 17.89 -15.23 3.84
C GLY A 607 18.82 -14.66 4.90
N THR A 608 19.61 -13.67 4.50
CA THR A 608 20.41 -12.85 5.42
C THR A 608 19.49 -11.74 5.95
N ASN A 609 19.03 -11.88 7.20
CA ASN A 609 18.03 -10.99 7.82
C ASN A 609 16.75 -10.82 6.98
N PRO A 610 15.97 -11.90 6.77
CA PRO A 610 14.81 -11.83 5.89
C PRO A 610 13.65 -11.07 6.56
N MET A 611 13.34 -9.89 6.03
CA MET A 611 12.17 -9.12 6.43
C MET A 611 10.86 -9.71 5.86
N PHE A 612 10.95 -10.30 4.66
CA PHE A 612 9.82 -10.90 3.98
C PHE A 612 9.81 -12.41 4.16
N HIS A 613 8.62 -12.95 4.35
CA HIS A 613 8.37 -14.39 4.39
C HIS A 613 7.79 -14.89 3.06
N ARG A 614 7.19 -13.98 2.27
CA ARG A 614 6.58 -14.27 0.97
C ARG A 614 6.60 -13.03 0.07
N PHE A 615 6.72 -13.26 -1.23
CA PHE A 615 6.51 -12.27 -2.28
C PHE A 615 5.41 -12.76 -3.23
N ASP A 616 4.44 -11.90 -3.55
CA ASP A 616 3.54 -12.12 -4.67
C ASP A 616 3.97 -11.23 -5.83
N MET A 617 4.44 -11.86 -6.91
CA MET A 617 4.93 -11.17 -8.09
C MET A 617 3.87 -11.22 -9.18
N ARG A 618 3.51 -10.09 -9.78
CA ARG A 618 2.55 -9.99 -10.88
C ARG A 618 3.21 -9.31 -12.06
N LEU A 619 3.06 -9.88 -13.24
CA LEU A 619 3.56 -9.24 -14.46
C LEU A 619 2.51 -8.24 -14.93
N HIS A 620 2.92 -6.99 -15.10
CA HIS A 620 2.13 -5.97 -15.78
C HIS A 620 2.98 -5.43 -16.92
N GLU A 621 2.61 -5.80 -18.15
CA GLU A 621 3.45 -5.60 -19.35
C GLU A 621 4.83 -6.26 -19.17
N ASP A 622 5.88 -5.46 -19.02
CA ASP A 622 7.27 -5.87 -18.81
C ASP A 622 7.78 -5.52 -17.39
N ILE A 623 6.90 -5.10 -16.49
CA ILE A 623 7.22 -4.71 -15.12
C ILE A 623 6.71 -5.77 -14.14
N LEU A 624 7.56 -6.20 -13.21
CA LEU A 624 7.19 -7.19 -12.19
C LEU A 624 6.80 -6.48 -10.89
N ILE A 625 5.50 -6.28 -10.70
CA ILE A 625 4.96 -5.71 -9.48
C ILE A 625 5.08 -6.76 -8.37
N THR A 626 5.72 -6.41 -7.25
CA THR A 626 6.06 -7.34 -6.18
C THR A 626 5.44 -6.89 -4.84
N GLU A 627 4.57 -7.70 -4.27
CA GLU A 627 3.99 -7.46 -2.95
C GLU A 627 4.71 -8.31 -1.91
N GLY A 628 5.35 -7.67 -0.92
CA GLY A 628 6.11 -8.35 0.13
C GLY A 628 5.29 -8.54 1.40
N PHE A 629 5.21 -9.77 1.89
CA PHE A 629 4.49 -10.14 3.09
C PHE A 629 5.43 -10.59 4.20
N GLY A 630 5.12 -10.19 5.42
CA GLY A 630 5.83 -10.60 6.63
C GLY A 630 4.86 -10.77 7.79
N ARG A 631 5.36 -11.32 8.90
CA ARG A 631 4.54 -11.49 10.10
C ARG A 631 4.58 -10.24 10.96
N LYS A 632 3.39 -9.73 11.28
CA LYS A 632 3.19 -8.70 12.29
C LYS A 632 2.13 -9.21 13.25
N ASP A 633 2.48 -9.33 14.53
CA ASP A 633 1.59 -9.86 15.58
C ASP A 633 1.01 -11.26 15.28
N GLY A 634 1.81 -12.12 14.62
CA GLY A 634 1.42 -13.48 14.22
C GLY A 634 0.49 -13.56 13.00
N LEU A 635 0.04 -12.43 12.46
CA LEU A 635 -0.72 -12.36 11.22
C LEU A 635 0.21 -12.10 10.04
N CYS A 636 -0.06 -12.75 8.92
CA CYS A 636 0.60 -12.44 7.68
C CYS A 636 0.01 -11.14 7.11
N THR A 637 0.80 -10.08 7.09
CA THR A 637 0.37 -8.77 6.61
C THR A 637 1.30 -8.31 5.51
N SER A 638 0.78 -7.55 4.56
CA SER A 638 1.65 -6.80 3.66
C SER A 638 2.46 -5.84 4.52
N LEU A 639 3.79 -5.96 4.50
CA LEU A 639 4.65 -5.08 5.30
C LEU A 639 4.67 -3.66 4.75
N PHE A 640 4.22 -3.49 3.51
CA PHE A 640 4.04 -2.21 2.87
C PHE A 640 2.56 -2.04 2.53
N THR A 641 1.96 -0.92 2.93
CA THR A 641 0.59 -0.58 2.51
C THR A 641 0.47 -0.39 1.00
N ASN A 642 1.61 -0.25 0.31
CA ASN A 642 1.72 -0.15 -1.13
C ASN A 642 2.63 -1.25 -1.69
N THR A 643 2.28 -1.78 -2.84
CA THR A 643 3.08 -2.74 -3.61
C THR A 643 4.47 -2.17 -3.96
N GLY A 644 5.52 -2.95 -3.71
CA GLY A 644 6.84 -2.66 -4.27
C GLY A 644 6.79 -2.86 -5.79
N THR A 645 7.25 -1.89 -6.56
CA THR A 645 7.37 -2.08 -8.01
C THR A 645 8.81 -2.45 -8.32
N SER A 646 9.03 -3.69 -8.74
CA SER A 646 10.34 -4.12 -9.21
C SER A 646 10.41 -3.87 -10.71
N VAL A 647 11.20 -2.87 -11.11
CA VAL A 647 11.53 -2.63 -12.51
C VAL A 647 12.82 -3.39 -12.81
N LEU A 648 12.72 -4.48 -13.56
CA LEU A 648 13.91 -5.13 -14.08
C LEU A 648 14.40 -4.38 -15.32
N HIS A 649 15.70 -4.09 -15.34
CA HIS A 649 16.35 -3.55 -16.52
C HIS A 649 16.89 -4.70 -17.37
N ASN A 650 16.43 -4.83 -18.61
CA ASN A 650 17.09 -5.58 -19.68
C ASN A 650 17.27 -7.11 -19.50
N ASN A 651 16.27 -7.91 -19.13
CA ASN A 651 16.29 -9.41 -19.15
C ASN A 651 17.53 -10.12 -18.54
N ASN A 652 18.47 -9.40 -17.93
CA ASN A 652 19.82 -9.83 -17.58
C ASN A 652 19.95 -10.19 -16.10
N GLY A 653 18.82 -10.26 -15.40
CA GLY A 653 18.74 -10.56 -13.98
C GLY A 653 19.01 -9.36 -13.07
N GLU A 654 19.28 -8.16 -13.60
CA GLU A 654 19.44 -6.94 -12.79
C GLU A 654 18.08 -6.29 -12.51
N ILE A 655 17.80 -6.04 -11.23
CA ILE A 655 16.50 -5.58 -10.76
C ILE A 655 16.66 -4.26 -10.00
N LEU A 656 15.74 -3.34 -10.19
CA LEU A 656 15.60 -2.16 -9.35
C LEU A 656 14.26 -2.27 -8.63
N ILE A 657 14.28 -2.53 -7.32
CA ILE A 657 13.06 -2.58 -6.51
C ILE A 657 12.79 -1.20 -5.96
N SER A 658 11.75 -0.53 -6.46
CA SER A 658 11.23 0.69 -5.86
C SER A 658 10.15 0.32 -4.85
N PHE A 659 10.29 0.80 -3.62
CA PHE A 659 9.30 0.62 -2.57
C PHE A 659 8.90 1.99 -2.05
N GLN A 660 7.58 2.17 -1.90
CA GLN A 660 7.00 3.42 -1.48
C GLN A 660 5.97 3.14 -0.41
N ASN A 661 6.13 3.61 0.82
CA ASN A 661 5.06 3.65 1.82
C ASN A 661 4.57 5.12 1.92
N HIS A 662 3.44 5.40 2.57
CA HIS A 662 2.91 6.75 2.80
C HIS A 662 3.96 7.73 3.35
N ASN A 663 4.98 7.23 4.06
CA ASN A 663 6.05 8.03 4.65
C ASN A 663 7.44 7.79 4.05
N TYR A 664 7.57 6.91 3.05
CA TYR A 664 8.89 6.40 2.64
C TYR A 664 8.96 6.21 1.14
N ARG A 665 10.08 6.60 0.53
CA ARG A 665 10.43 6.24 -0.85
C ARG A 665 11.89 5.79 -0.88
N GLY A 666 12.13 4.61 -1.42
CA GLY A 666 13.47 4.05 -1.54
C GLY A 666 13.57 3.12 -2.73
N TYR A 667 14.81 2.85 -3.11
CA TYR A 667 15.12 1.92 -4.18
C TYR A 667 16.24 0.98 -3.71
N PHE A 668 16.12 -0.29 -4.09
CA PHE A 668 17.16 -1.29 -3.92
C PHE A 668 17.68 -1.69 -5.30
N THR A 669 19.00 -1.70 -5.48
CA THR A 669 19.62 -2.34 -6.63
C THR A 669 19.76 -3.82 -6.32
N GLY A 670 19.34 -4.71 -7.21
CA GLY A 670 19.33 -6.13 -6.93
C GLY A 670 19.72 -6.96 -8.14
N LYS A 671 20.05 -8.23 -7.89
CA LYS A 671 20.41 -9.22 -8.89
C LYS A 671 19.74 -10.54 -8.59
N ILE A 672 19.08 -11.12 -9.59
CA ILE A 672 18.67 -12.52 -9.60
C ILE A 672 19.92 -13.31 -9.97
N ILE A 673 20.62 -13.82 -8.95
CA ILE A 673 21.86 -14.61 -9.11
C ILE A 673 21.56 -15.91 -9.86
N TYR A 674 20.43 -16.53 -9.52
CA TYR A 674 19.98 -17.79 -10.07
C TYR A 674 18.46 -17.86 -10.05
N THR A 675 17.85 -18.43 -11.08
CA THR A 675 16.50 -18.96 -11.05
C THR A 675 16.28 -20.03 -12.12
N ASP A 676 15.61 -21.11 -11.71
CA ASP A 676 14.97 -22.09 -12.60
C ASP A 676 13.43 -21.94 -12.59
N TYR A 677 12.95 -20.80 -12.07
CA TYR A 677 11.55 -20.44 -11.90
C TYR A 677 10.79 -21.31 -10.87
N GLN A 678 11.46 -22.25 -10.20
CA GLN A 678 10.99 -22.95 -9.01
C GLN A 678 11.69 -22.44 -7.75
N VAL A 679 12.98 -22.16 -7.87
CA VAL A 679 13.83 -21.54 -6.86
C VAL A 679 14.47 -20.30 -7.47
N ALA A 680 14.64 -19.25 -6.67
CA ALA A 680 15.43 -18.10 -7.07
C ALA A 680 16.34 -17.65 -5.92
N VAL A 681 17.53 -17.17 -6.27
CA VAL A 681 18.43 -16.50 -5.33
C VAL A 681 18.45 -15.04 -5.70
N LEU A 682 17.94 -14.23 -4.80
CA LEU A 682 17.83 -12.80 -4.97
C LEU A 682 18.83 -12.10 -4.06
N TYR A 683 19.74 -11.33 -4.66
CA TYR A 683 20.60 -10.38 -3.96
C TYR A 683 19.99 -8.99 -4.07
N LEU A 684 19.86 -8.28 -2.98
CA LEU A 684 19.40 -6.90 -2.90
C LEU A 684 20.48 -6.08 -2.19
N CYS A 685 20.80 -4.93 -2.75
CA CYS A 685 21.66 -3.94 -2.17
C CYS A 685 20.83 -2.72 -1.83
N GLU A 686 20.81 -2.36 -0.55
CA GLU A 686 20.06 -1.22 -0.06
C GLU A 686 20.83 0.09 -0.17
N ASP A 687 22.15 -0.01 -0.05
CA ASP A 687 23.03 1.13 -0.14
C ASP A 687 24.33 0.76 -0.84
N GLU A 688 24.52 1.34 -2.02
CA GLU A 688 25.70 1.14 -2.85
C GLU A 688 26.63 2.34 -2.66
N THR A 689 27.86 2.11 -2.21
CA THR A 689 28.91 3.13 -2.21
C THR A 689 29.16 3.61 -3.63
N ILE A 690 29.80 4.76 -3.80
CA ILE A 690 30.13 5.26 -5.14
C ILE A 690 31.08 4.31 -5.90
N GLN A 691 31.86 3.52 -5.16
CA GLN A 691 32.75 2.49 -5.71
C GLN A 691 31.98 1.24 -6.17
N GLY A 692 30.70 1.13 -5.83
CA GLY A 692 29.83 0.02 -6.14
C GLY A 692 29.73 -1.02 -5.04
N GLU A 693 30.27 -0.76 -3.85
CA GLU A 693 30.25 -1.71 -2.73
C GLU A 693 28.91 -1.65 -2.01
N CYS A 694 28.35 -2.80 -1.68
CA CYS A 694 27.09 -2.82 -0.97
C CYS A 694 27.30 -2.75 0.55
N LEU A 695 26.96 -1.63 1.17
CA LEU A 695 27.08 -1.44 2.62
C LEU A 695 26.08 -2.31 3.39
N LEU A 696 24.88 -2.45 2.82
CA LEU A 696 23.81 -3.26 3.38
C LEU A 696 23.19 -4.10 2.28
N TYR A 697 23.53 -5.38 2.28
CA TYR A 697 22.99 -6.34 1.33
C TYR A 697 22.03 -7.32 2.02
N ARG A 698 21.09 -7.83 1.24
CA ARG A 698 20.23 -8.95 1.62
C ARG A 698 20.27 -10.01 0.54
N VAL A 699 20.41 -11.26 0.95
CA VAL A 699 20.20 -12.40 0.08
C VAL A 699 18.96 -13.14 0.54
N SER A 700 18.02 -13.32 -0.39
CA SER A 700 16.79 -14.09 -0.17
C SER A 700 16.77 -15.28 -1.10
N ILE A 701 16.55 -16.47 -0.54
CA ILE A 701 16.27 -17.69 -1.29
C ILE A 701 14.77 -17.83 -1.38
N LEU A 702 14.27 -17.66 -2.59
CA LEU A 702 12.86 -17.77 -2.93
C LEU A 702 12.57 -19.18 -3.44
N SER A 703 11.42 -19.72 -3.07
CA SER A 703 10.91 -20.98 -3.61
C SER A 703 9.42 -20.88 -3.90
N ARG A 704 8.96 -21.56 -4.94
CA ARG A 704 7.51 -21.70 -5.21
C ARG A 704 6.79 -22.53 -4.15
N THR A 705 7.54 -23.32 -3.39
CA THR A 705 7.06 -24.14 -2.27
C THR A 705 7.66 -23.66 -0.96
N GLN A 706 6.95 -23.82 0.14
CA GLN A 706 7.43 -23.50 1.49
C GLN A 706 8.63 -24.35 1.96
N THR A 707 9.04 -25.35 1.17
CA THR A 707 10.21 -26.15 1.48
C THR A 707 11.08 -26.30 0.25
N LEU A 708 12.39 -26.38 0.47
CA LEU A 708 13.36 -26.80 -0.54
C LEU A 708 13.57 -28.30 -0.42
N ASP A 709 13.39 -29.00 -1.54
CA ASP A 709 13.78 -30.41 -1.65
C ASP A 709 15.32 -30.56 -1.59
N SER A 710 15.81 -31.80 -1.49
CA SER A 710 17.24 -32.09 -1.37
C SER A 710 18.04 -31.63 -2.59
N MET A 711 17.43 -31.65 -3.78
CA MET A 711 18.06 -31.20 -5.01
C MET A 711 18.21 -29.68 -5.03
N GLY A 712 17.15 -28.94 -4.66
CA GLY A 712 17.14 -27.49 -4.54
C GLY A 712 18.17 -27.00 -3.52
N ARG A 713 18.30 -27.67 -2.37
CA ARG A 713 19.35 -27.35 -1.37
C ARG A 713 20.77 -27.52 -1.94
N SER A 714 21.04 -28.65 -2.56
CA SER A 714 22.38 -28.94 -3.12
C SER A 714 22.75 -27.95 -4.23
N LEU A 715 21.76 -27.56 -5.05
CA LEU A 715 21.94 -26.59 -6.12
C LEU A 715 22.20 -25.18 -5.59
N LEU A 716 21.53 -24.79 -4.50
CA LEU A 716 21.73 -23.51 -3.82
C LEU A 716 23.11 -23.41 -3.18
N GLU A 717 23.55 -24.44 -2.45
CA GLU A 717 24.89 -24.46 -1.83
C GLU A 717 26.02 -24.23 -2.84
N ALA A 718 25.86 -24.72 -4.07
CA ALA A 718 26.82 -24.49 -5.14
C ALA A 718 26.79 -23.06 -5.72
N LYS A 719 25.68 -22.33 -5.57
CA LYS A 719 25.46 -20.99 -6.15
C LYS A 719 25.62 -19.84 -5.16
N LEU A 720 25.65 -20.13 -3.86
CA LEU A 720 25.78 -19.12 -2.80
C LEU A 720 27.22 -18.74 -2.46
N LYS A 721 28.20 -19.38 -3.10
CA LYS A 721 29.61 -18.97 -3.00
C LYS A 721 29.85 -17.74 -3.87
N LEU A 722 29.64 -16.56 -3.29
CA LEU A 722 29.95 -15.30 -3.95
C LEU A 722 31.45 -14.98 -3.84
N PRO A 723 32.01 -14.14 -4.74
CA PRO A 723 33.44 -13.82 -4.73
C PRO A 723 33.93 -13.16 -3.43
N CYS A 724 33.04 -12.46 -2.75
CA CYS A 724 33.30 -11.60 -1.59
C CYS A 724 32.97 -12.27 -0.25
N GLU A 725 32.03 -13.22 -0.21
CA GLU A 725 31.59 -13.87 1.04
C GLU A 725 30.95 -15.24 0.77
N ASP A 726 31.21 -16.21 1.65
CA ASP A 726 30.47 -17.48 1.64
C ASP A 726 29.13 -17.29 2.38
N LEU A 727 28.11 -16.86 1.63
CA LEU A 727 26.79 -16.56 2.17
C LEU A 727 26.13 -17.78 2.83
N SER A 728 26.57 -19.00 2.52
CA SER A 728 25.96 -20.21 3.08
C SER A 728 26.03 -20.27 4.61
N ALA A 729 27.03 -19.62 5.21
CA ALA A 729 27.21 -19.58 6.66
C ALA A 729 26.21 -18.67 7.39
N ASN A 730 25.65 -17.66 6.70
CA ASN A 730 24.87 -16.57 7.32
C ASN A 730 23.38 -16.61 6.98
N LEU A 731 22.91 -17.66 6.28
CA LEU A 731 21.50 -17.81 5.93
C LEU A 731 20.67 -18.27 7.14
N THR A 732 19.71 -17.46 7.54
CA THR A 732 18.69 -17.85 8.51
C THR A 732 17.56 -18.55 7.77
N GLN A 733 17.26 -19.80 8.14
CA GLN A 733 16.12 -20.53 7.59
C GLN A 733 14.82 -19.97 8.16
N ILE A 734 13.86 -19.65 7.29
CA ILE A 734 12.52 -19.28 7.68
C ILE A 734 11.70 -20.57 7.74
N THR A 735 11.21 -20.93 8.92
CA THR A 735 10.37 -22.13 9.12
C THR A 735 8.89 -21.79 9.27
N ASP A 736 8.58 -20.52 9.52
CA ASP A 736 7.25 -20.03 9.84
C ASP A 736 6.75 -19.15 8.68
N HIS A 737 6.31 -19.80 7.60
CA HIS A 737 5.92 -19.10 6.39
C HIS A 737 4.60 -18.36 6.56
N CYS A 738 4.51 -17.25 5.83
CA CYS A 738 3.31 -16.46 5.68
C CYS A 738 2.33 -17.20 4.76
N GLU A 739 1.39 -17.95 5.35
CA GLU A 739 0.23 -18.43 4.63
C GLU A 739 -0.77 -17.28 4.55
N LYS A 740 -0.87 -16.65 3.38
CA LYS A 740 -2.16 -16.10 3.00
C LYS A 740 -3.05 -17.34 2.87
N ASP A 741 -4.13 -17.43 3.63
CA ASP A 741 -5.18 -18.42 3.37
C ASP A 741 -5.42 -18.37 1.86
N GLN A 742 -4.95 -19.39 1.13
CA GLN A 742 -5.04 -19.39 -0.32
C GLN A 742 -6.53 -19.41 -0.60
N SER A 743 -7.06 -18.26 -1.01
CA SER A 743 -8.47 -18.13 -1.28
C SER A 743 -8.83 -19.10 -2.39
N CYS A 744 -9.64 -20.08 -2.05
CA CYS A 744 -10.15 -21.07 -2.99
C CYS A 744 -11.44 -20.61 -3.67
N LEU A 745 -11.70 -19.29 -3.61
CA LEU A 745 -12.69 -18.64 -4.42
C LEU A 745 -12.33 -18.85 -5.88
N ILE A 746 -13.32 -19.18 -6.70
CA ILE A 746 -13.08 -19.54 -8.10
C ILE A 746 -12.44 -18.40 -8.87
N ASP A 747 -12.80 -17.15 -8.56
CA ASP A 747 -12.23 -15.99 -9.22
C ASP A 747 -10.76 -15.74 -8.86
N ASP A 748 -10.30 -16.23 -7.70
CA ASP A 748 -8.90 -16.13 -7.26
C ASP A 748 -8.00 -17.24 -7.83
N ILE A 749 -8.59 -18.32 -8.37
CA ILE A 749 -7.82 -19.36 -9.06
C ILE A 749 -7.23 -18.75 -10.35
N PRO A 750 -5.89 -18.74 -10.50
CA PRO A 750 -5.25 -18.07 -11.62
C PRO A 750 -5.51 -18.80 -12.93
N ALA A 751 -5.77 -18.03 -13.99
CA ALA A 751 -5.83 -18.53 -15.36
C ALA A 751 -4.58 -18.08 -16.13
N MET A 752 -4.14 -18.89 -17.09
CA MET A 752 -2.95 -18.59 -17.90
C MET A 752 -3.13 -17.29 -18.69
N GLU A 753 -2.23 -16.34 -18.51
CA GLU A 753 -2.27 -15.06 -19.20
C GLU A 753 -1.89 -15.17 -20.69
N ASN A 754 -2.55 -14.33 -21.50
CA ASN A 754 -2.31 -14.19 -22.94
C ASN A 754 -2.35 -15.52 -23.68
N ILE A 755 -3.42 -16.29 -23.45
CA ILE A 755 -3.59 -17.60 -24.06
C ILE A 755 -3.88 -17.46 -25.57
N ASP A 756 -3.11 -18.17 -26.39
CA ASP A 756 -3.37 -18.31 -27.81
C ASP A 756 -4.30 -19.50 -28.05
N ILE A 757 -5.59 -19.20 -28.22
CA ILE A 757 -6.65 -20.21 -28.41
C ILE A 757 -6.37 -21.08 -29.64
N ARG A 758 -5.74 -20.55 -30.69
CA ARG A 758 -5.49 -21.32 -31.93
C ARG A 758 -4.51 -22.44 -31.69
N LYS A 759 -3.56 -22.25 -30.77
CA LYS A 759 -2.52 -23.23 -30.43
C LYS A 759 -3.00 -24.34 -29.50
N ILE A 760 -4.10 -24.14 -28.77
CA ILE A 760 -4.68 -25.21 -27.93
C ILE A 760 -5.65 -26.12 -28.69
N LEU A 761 -6.02 -25.79 -29.93
CA LEU A 761 -6.93 -26.60 -30.74
C LEU A 761 -6.34 -27.99 -31.04
N GLY A 762 -7.23 -28.92 -31.41
CA GLY A 762 -6.88 -30.29 -31.73
C GLY A 762 -7.01 -31.26 -30.55
N LEU A 763 -6.37 -32.41 -30.69
CA LEU A 763 -6.48 -33.54 -29.77
C LEU A 763 -5.54 -33.39 -28.56
N TRP A 764 -6.03 -33.81 -27.41
CA TRP A 764 -5.34 -33.91 -26.14
C TRP A 764 -5.74 -35.20 -25.41
N TYR A 765 -4.78 -35.91 -24.82
CA TYR A 765 -4.95 -37.10 -24.02
C TYR A 765 -4.97 -36.72 -22.54
N ASP A 766 -5.99 -37.11 -21.79
CA ASP A 766 -6.01 -36.90 -20.33
C ASP A 766 -5.03 -37.85 -19.65
N ILE A 767 -3.97 -37.35 -19.03
CA ILE A 767 -2.92 -38.17 -18.40
C ILE A 767 -3.23 -38.40 -16.92
N ARG A 768 -3.77 -37.39 -16.25
CA ARG A 768 -4.19 -37.47 -14.85
C ARG A 768 -5.41 -36.61 -14.63
N SER A 769 -6.43 -37.16 -13.97
CA SER A 769 -7.66 -36.43 -13.68
C SER A 769 -8.12 -36.64 -12.24
N MET A 770 -8.74 -35.62 -11.69
CA MET A 770 -9.47 -35.70 -10.43
C MET A 770 -10.86 -36.29 -10.70
N ASN A 771 -10.98 -37.62 -10.75
CA ASN A 771 -12.30 -38.23 -10.83
C ASN A 771 -12.41 -39.56 -10.06
N LYS A 772 -13.19 -39.53 -8.97
CA LYS A 772 -13.57 -40.71 -8.16
C LYS A 772 -14.75 -41.51 -8.74
N PHE A 773 -15.44 -41.02 -9.78
CA PHE A 773 -16.78 -41.51 -10.15
C PHE A 773 -16.89 -42.37 -11.43
N ASN A 774 -15.78 -42.73 -12.06
CA ASN A 774 -15.61 -43.84 -13.01
C ASN A 774 -14.29 -43.55 -13.71
N THR A 775 -13.25 -44.33 -13.40
CA THR A 775 -11.96 -44.32 -14.10
C THR A 775 -12.22 -44.72 -15.55
N SER A 776 -12.59 -43.74 -16.36
CA SER A 776 -12.72 -43.95 -17.79
C SER A 776 -11.32 -43.86 -18.36
N ASP A 777 -10.72 -45.03 -18.54
CA ASP A 777 -9.47 -45.16 -19.26
C ASP A 777 -9.61 -44.49 -20.64
N SER A 778 -8.47 -44.05 -21.17
CA SER A 778 -8.34 -43.54 -22.52
C SER A 778 -9.20 -42.31 -22.82
N ALA A 779 -9.38 -41.44 -21.82
CA ALA A 779 -10.11 -40.19 -21.97
C ALA A 779 -9.33 -39.21 -22.88
N THR A 780 -9.97 -38.75 -23.94
CA THR A 780 -9.41 -37.84 -24.95
C THR A 780 -10.32 -36.62 -25.11
N LEU A 781 -9.70 -35.46 -25.29
CA LEU A 781 -10.34 -34.17 -25.41
C LEU A 781 -9.95 -33.55 -26.76
N LYS A 782 -10.92 -33.11 -27.56
CA LYS A 782 -10.68 -32.41 -28.82
C LYS A 782 -11.28 -31.01 -28.75
N PHE A 783 -10.41 -30.02 -28.80
CA PHE A 783 -10.77 -28.61 -28.83
C PHE A 783 -10.88 -28.15 -30.29
N SER A 784 -11.97 -27.46 -30.61
CA SER A 784 -12.26 -26.93 -31.94
C SER A 784 -12.92 -25.56 -31.82
N LEU A 785 -12.87 -24.72 -32.85
CA LEU A 785 -13.61 -23.46 -32.90
C LEU A 785 -14.88 -23.65 -33.72
N ASP A 786 -16.01 -23.09 -33.27
CA ASP A 786 -17.15 -22.86 -34.15
C ASP A 786 -16.99 -21.59 -35.00
N GLU A 787 -18.00 -21.35 -35.83
CA GLU A 787 -18.11 -20.17 -36.70
C GLU A 787 -18.14 -18.85 -35.89
N ASP A 788 -18.62 -18.89 -34.64
CA ASP A 788 -18.69 -17.74 -33.74
C ASP A 788 -17.40 -17.51 -32.94
N GLY A 789 -16.39 -18.37 -33.12
CA GLY A 789 -15.12 -18.31 -32.42
C GLY A 789 -15.18 -18.80 -30.96
N HIS A 790 -16.25 -19.48 -30.56
CA HIS A 790 -16.30 -20.19 -29.29
C HIS A 790 -15.59 -21.55 -29.39
N ILE A 791 -15.10 -22.03 -28.25
CA ILE A 791 -14.37 -23.30 -28.22
C ILE A 791 -15.36 -24.43 -27.94
N ASN A 792 -15.50 -25.33 -28.91
CA ASN A 792 -16.16 -26.61 -28.74
C ASN A 792 -15.20 -27.66 -28.21
N LEU A 793 -15.51 -28.19 -27.03
CA LEU A 793 -14.81 -29.29 -26.41
C LEU A 793 -15.64 -30.58 -26.56
N LYS A 794 -15.08 -31.55 -27.28
CA LYS A 794 -15.59 -32.92 -27.34
C LYS A 794 -14.71 -33.83 -26.49
N ILE A 795 -15.34 -34.68 -25.69
CA ILE A 795 -14.65 -35.65 -24.83
C ILE A 795 -15.05 -37.04 -25.29
N THR A 796 -14.10 -37.94 -25.48
CA THR A 796 -14.36 -39.38 -25.69
C THR A 796 -13.65 -40.17 -24.60
N LYS A 797 -14.25 -41.26 -24.15
CA LYS A 797 -13.70 -42.10 -23.10
C LYS A 797 -14.05 -43.58 -23.28
N LEU A 798 -13.25 -44.47 -22.72
CA LEU A 798 -13.54 -45.91 -22.67
C LEU A 798 -14.58 -46.19 -21.57
N GLN A 799 -15.65 -46.90 -21.90
CA GLN A 799 -16.57 -47.47 -20.93
C GLN A 799 -16.05 -48.79 -20.36
N SER A 800 -16.64 -49.25 -19.26
CA SER A 800 -16.28 -50.52 -18.60
C SER A 800 -16.50 -51.76 -19.49
N ASP A 801 -17.31 -51.65 -20.54
CA ASP A 801 -17.54 -52.71 -21.54
C ASP A 801 -16.51 -52.70 -22.68
N GLY A 802 -15.53 -51.80 -22.64
CA GLY A 802 -14.49 -51.63 -23.65
C GLY A 802 -14.92 -50.80 -24.87
N THR A 803 -16.13 -50.22 -24.86
CA THR A 803 -16.57 -49.34 -25.95
C THR A 803 -16.10 -47.91 -25.75
N CYS A 804 -15.59 -47.28 -26.82
CA CYS A 804 -15.29 -45.86 -26.83
C CYS A 804 -16.59 -45.07 -27.07
N VAL A 805 -16.95 -44.21 -26.14
CA VAL A 805 -18.16 -43.39 -26.23
C VAL A 805 -17.83 -41.92 -26.12
N GLN A 806 -18.54 -41.11 -26.89
CA GLN A 806 -18.67 -39.69 -26.61
C GLN A 806 -19.82 -39.53 -25.61
N PRO A 807 -19.57 -39.04 -24.38
CA PRO A 807 -20.66 -38.70 -23.47
C PRO A 807 -21.60 -37.71 -24.16
N PRO A 808 -22.91 -37.73 -23.85
CA PRO A 808 -23.89 -36.87 -24.49
C PRO A 808 -23.80 -35.41 -24.02
N TYR A 809 -22.59 -34.92 -23.74
CA TYR A 809 -22.30 -33.59 -23.23
C TYR A 809 -21.48 -32.83 -24.26
N TYR A 810 -22.08 -31.76 -24.78
CA TYR A 810 -21.38 -30.77 -25.57
C TYR A 810 -20.97 -29.65 -24.64
N THR A 811 -19.69 -29.29 -24.67
CA THR A 811 -19.20 -28.13 -23.94
C THR A 811 -18.84 -27.06 -24.94
N ASN A 812 -19.67 -26.02 -25.01
CA ASN A 812 -19.31 -24.79 -25.70
C ASN A 812 -18.73 -23.84 -24.65
N MET A 813 -17.53 -23.31 -24.90
CA MET A 813 -16.82 -22.44 -23.98
C MET A 813 -16.71 -21.04 -24.57
N LYS A 814 -17.35 -20.08 -23.88
CA LYS A 814 -17.25 -18.66 -24.19
C LYS A 814 -16.12 -18.04 -23.39
N ARG A 815 -15.24 -17.31 -24.07
CA ARG A 815 -14.12 -16.60 -23.43
C ARG A 815 -14.66 -15.51 -22.49
N ARG A 816 -14.13 -15.43 -21.25
CA ARG A 816 -14.48 -14.37 -20.29
C ARG A 816 -13.53 -13.17 -20.41
N ASN A 817 -12.24 -13.42 -20.64
CA ASN A 817 -11.20 -12.40 -20.79
C ASN A 817 -10.05 -12.89 -21.69
N SER A 818 -9.01 -12.08 -21.92
CA SER A 818 -7.82 -12.46 -22.70
C SER A 818 -6.98 -13.58 -22.07
N HIS A 819 -7.25 -13.95 -20.82
CA HIS A 819 -6.59 -15.05 -20.13
C HIS A 819 -7.29 -16.37 -20.41
N GLY A 820 -6.74 -17.47 -19.91
CA GLY A 820 -7.29 -18.82 -19.99
C GLY A 820 -8.59 -19.02 -19.22
N ASP A 821 -9.43 -17.99 -19.06
CA ASP A 821 -10.68 -18.02 -18.29
C ASP A 821 -11.90 -18.04 -19.23
N PHE A 822 -12.74 -19.05 -19.06
CA PHE A 822 -13.88 -19.36 -19.91
C PHE A 822 -15.12 -19.68 -19.08
N LEU A 823 -16.28 -19.49 -19.71
CA LEU A 823 -17.56 -20.01 -19.24
C LEU A 823 -17.95 -21.20 -20.11
N ALA A 824 -17.87 -22.39 -19.53
CA ALA A 824 -18.23 -23.66 -20.17
C ALA A 824 -19.71 -23.98 -19.95
N THR A 825 -20.48 -24.10 -21.03
CA THR A 825 -21.86 -24.62 -20.96
C THR A 825 -21.82 -26.13 -21.06
N VAL A 826 -22.05 -26.84 -19.95
CA VAL A 826 -22.08 -28.31 -19.95
C VAL A 826 -23.52 -28.78 -20.15
N LEU A 827 -23.84 -29.19 -21.38
CA LEU A 827 -25.17 -29.72 -21.69
C LEU A 827 -25.26 -31.19 -21.28
N SER A 828 -25.70 -31.46 -20.06
CA SER A 828 -25.87 -32.83 -19.55
C SER A 828 -27.31 -33.19 -19.28
N LYS A 829 -27.71 -34.40 -19.69
CA LYS A 829 -29.01 -34.98 -19.29
C LYS A 829 -29.14 -35.17 -17.78
N PHE A 830 -28.03 -35.15 -17.04
CA PHE A 830 -27.95 -35.49 -15.62
C PHE A 830 -27.57 -34.33 -14.72
N SER A 831 -27.15 -33.18 -15.26
CA SER A 831 -26.91 -31.96 -14.48
C SER A 831 -27.76 -30.81 -15.01
N LYS A 832 -28.09 -29.86 -14.13
CA LYS A 832 -28.81 -28.65 -14.55
C LYS A 832 -28.00 -27.95 -15.64
N PRO A 833 -28.61 -27.58 -16.77
CA PRO A 833 -27.94 -26.73 -17.75
C PRO A 833 -27.44 -25.47 -17.06
N GLY A 834 -26.15 -25.19 -17.18
CA GLY A 834 -25.50 -24.08 -16.49
C GLY A 834 -24.21 -23.67 -17.16
N PHE A 835 -23.79 -22.44 -16.88
CA PHE A 835 -22.46 -21.94 -17.20
C PHE A 835 -21.53 -22.23 -16.03
N HIS A 836 -20.41 -22.86 -16.32
CA HIS A 836 -19.44 -23.32 -15.34
C HIS A 836 -18.09 -22.64 -15.61
N PRO A 837 -17.44 -22.05 -14.59
CA PRO A 837 -16.09 -21.51 -14.75
C PRO A 837 -15.13 -22.61 -15.19
N PHE A 838 -14.41 -22.36 -16.28
CA PHE A 838 -13.40 -23.23 -16.86
C PHE A 838 -12.11 -22.43 -17.02
N LYS A 839 -11.01 -22.90 -16.42
CA LYS A 839 -9.72 -22.23 -16.46
C LYS A 839 -8.65 -23.15 -17.05
N ILE A 840 -7.87 -22.62 -17.98
CA ILE A 840 -6.59 -23.21 -18.38
C ILE A 840 -5.55 -22.60 -17.46
N LEU A 841 -5.07 -23.39 -16.49
CA LEU A 841 -4.10 -22.94 -15.48
C LEU A 841 -2.70 -22.84 -16.07
N PHE A 842 -2.39 -23.72 -17.03
CA PHE A 842 -1.11 -23.76 -17.73
C PHE A 842 -1.25 -24.49 -19.06
N THR A 843 -0.49 -24.04 -20.07
CA THR A 843 -0.16 -24.86 -21.23
C THR A 843 1.16 -24.38 -21.85
N ASP A 844 1.94 -25.32 -22.38
CA ASP A 844 3.05 -25.00 -23.28
C ASP A 844 2.64 -25.13 -24.76
N TYR A 845 1.34 -25.34 -25.03
CA TYR A 845 0.69 -25.57 -26.32
C TYR A 845 1.05 -26.88 -27.02
N ASP A 846 2.32 -27.25 -26.98
CA ASP A 846 2.90 -28.32 -27.80
C ASP A 846 2.91 -29.67 -27.09
N ASN A 847 2.89 -29.72 -25.75
CA ASN A 847 3.03 -30.98 -25.03
C ASN A 847 2.02 -31.15 -23.92
N THR A 848 1.79 -30.16 -23.07
CA THR A 848 1.04 -30.29 -21.82
C THR A 848 0.06 -29.13 -21.59
N MET A 849 -1.07 -29.44 -20.98
CA MET A 849 -2.06 -28.47 -20.54
C MET A 849 -2.68 -28.89 -19.20
N VAL A 850 -2.94 -27.94 -18.30
CA VAL A 850 -3.65 -28.17 -17.04
C VAL A 850 -4.94 -27.37 -17.07
N THR A 851 -6.06 -28.07 -16.94
CA THR A 851 -7.41 -27.48 -16.99
C THR A 851 -8.14 -27.71 -15.68
N TYR A 852 -8.87 -26.70 -15.25
CA TYR A 852 -9.76 -26.74 -14.09
C TYR A 852 -11.18 -26.35 -14.50
N ILE A 853 -12.19 -27.04 -13.98
CA ILE A 853 -13.59 -26.65 -14.14
C ILE A 853 -14.32 -26.82 -12.82
N CYS A 854 -15.17 -25.85 -12.50
CA CYS A 854 -16.06 -25.90 -11.36
C CYS A 854 -17.52 -26.04 -11.79
N THR A 855 -18.15 -27.18 -11.51
CA THR A 855 -19.55 -27.41 -11.88
C THR A 855 -20.56 -27.05 -10.80
N ASP A 856 -20.10 -26.73 -9.58
CA ASP A 856 -20.94 -26.49 -8.41
C ASP A 856 -20.27 -25.43 -7.53
N ILE A 857 -20.77 -24.20 -7.60
CA ILE A 857 -20.22 -23.05 -6.86
C ILE A 857 -21.05 -22.90 -5.58
N GLU A 858 -20.38 -22.88 -4.44
CA GLU A 858 -21.00 -22.66 -3.13
C GLU A 858 -21.35 -21.17 -2.94
N GLU A 859 -22.17 -20.85 -1.93
CA GLU A 859 -22.64 -19.47 -1.68
C GLU A 859 -21.50 -18.49 -1.39
N ASP A 860 -20.38 -18.99 -0.86
CA ASP A 860 -19.20 -18.19 -0.58
C ASP A 860 -18.33 -17.93 -1.82
N GLY A 861 -18.66 -18.50 -2.99
CA GLY A 861 -17.91 -18.37 -4.24
C GLY A 861 -16.80 -19.43 -4.42
N GLN A 862 -16.61 -20.34 -3.47
CA GLN A 862 -15.72 -21.48 -3.62
C GLN A 862 -16.36 -22.56 -4.49
N CYS A 863 -15.53 -23.44 -5.06
CA CYS A 863 -16.03 -24.63 -5.74
C CYS A 863 -16.28 -25.76 -4.76
N SER A 864 -17.46 -26.38 -4.79
CA SER A 864 -17.76 -27.55 -3.95
C SER A 864 -16.82 -28.71 -4.31
N GLU A 865 -16.40 -29.49 -3.32
CA GLU A 865 -15.53 -30.67 -3.52
C GLU A 865 -16.09 -31.66 -4.57
N LYS A 866 -17.42 -31.71 -4.72
CA LYS A 866 -18.07 -32.56 -5.73
C LYS A 866 -18.10 -31.91 -7.11
N GLY A 867 -18.03 -30.59 -7.20
CA GLY A 867 -18.03 -29.81 -8.43
C GLY A 867 -16.66 -29.56 -9.04
N LYS A 868 -15.60 -29.60 -8.23
CA LYS A 868 -14.22 -29.44 -8.71
C LYS A 868 -13.87 -30.55 -9.70
N ARG A 869 -13.26 -30.22 -10.83
CA ARG A 869 -12.58 -31.19 -11.71
C ARG A 869 -11.29 -30.55 -12.21
N LEU A 870 -10.22 -31.34 -12.26
CA LEU A 870 -8.94 -30.92 -12.78
C LEU A 870 -8.36 -32.05 -13.62
N SER A 871 -7.84 -31.71 -14.79
CA SER A 871 -7.17 -32.65 -15.69
C SER A 871 -5.81 -32.11 -16.14
N ILE A 872 -4.83 -33.00 -16.18
CA ILE A 872 -3.52 -32.80 -16.77
C ILE A 872 -3.55 -33.52 -18.12
N LEU A 873 -3.48 -32.74 -19.19
CA LEU A 873 -3.61 -33.18 -20.55
C LEU A 873 -2.25 -33.19 -21.25
N SER A 874 -2.06 -34.08 -22.22
CA SER A 874 -0.86 -34.17 -23.05
C SER A 874 -1.20 -34.29 -24.53
N ARG A 875 -0.32 -33.83 -25.42
CA ARG A 875 -0.43 -34.11 -26.87
C ARG A 875 -0.13 -35.58 -27.21
N THR A 876 0.52 -36.30 -26.29
CA THR A 876 0.84 -37.73 -26.42
C THR A 876 0.13 -38.55 -25.34
N GLN A 877 -0.06 -39.86 -25.57
CA GLN A 877 -0.70 -40.78 -24.60
C GLN A 877 0.07 -40.98 -23.29
N SER A 878 1.32 -40.51 -23.24
CA SER A 878 2.17 -40.55 -22.06
C SER A 878 2.86 -39.21 -21.86
N MET A 879 3.42 -39.02 -20.67
CA MET A 879 4.17 -37.83 -20.28
C MET A 879 5.40 -38.28 -19.48
N THR A 880 6.53 -37.63 -19.68
CA THR A 880 7.76 -37.94 -18.93
C THR A 880 7.59 -37.64 -17.44
N PRO A 881 8.29 -38.35 -16.55
CA PRO A 881 8.24 -38.08 -15.11
C PRO A 881 8.58 -36.63 -14.75
N GLU A 882 9.54 -36.03 -15.45
CA GLU A 882 9.97 -34.64 -15.25
C GLU A 882 8.85 -33.66 -15.61
N THR A 883 8.21 -33.84 -16.76
CA THR A 883 7.07 -32.99 -17.16
C THR A 883 5.91 -33.17 -16.20
N LYS A 884 5.60 -34.40 -15.78
CA LYS A 884 4.56 -34.69 -14.76
C LYS A 884 4.84 -33.94 -13.46
N ALA A 885 6.07 -34.01 -12.94
CA ALA A 885 6.46 -33.30 -11.73
C ALA A 885 6.32 -31.78 -11.89
N SER A 886 6.73 -31.24 -13.05
CA SER A 886 6.67 -29.81 -13.33
C SER A 886 5.25 -29.26 -13.38
N VAL A 887 4.26 -30.03 -13.85
CA VAL A 887 2.88 -29.54 -14.00
C VAL A 887 2.00 -29.75 -12.78
N LEU A 888 2.42 -30.62 -11.85
CA LEU A 888 1.70 -30.80 -10.57
C LEU A 888 1.61 -29.52 -9.73
N ARG A 889 2.51 -28.55 -9.91
CA ARG A 889 2.42 -27.25 -9.23
C ARG A 889 1.15 -26.47 -9.58
N PHE A 890 0.62 -26.64 -10.79
CA PHE A 890 -0.60 -25.95 -11.21
C PHE A 890 -1.85 -26.61 -10.61
N VAL A 891 -1.74 -27.84 -10.10
CA VAL A 891 -2.83 -28.51 -9.36
C VAL A 891 -3.09 -27.80 -8.03
N ASP A 892 -2.03 -27.40 -7.34
CA ASP A 892 -2.14 -26.70 -6.04
C ASP A 892 -2.76 -25.31 -6.19
N LEU A 893 -2.53 -24.63 -7.33
CA LEU A 893 -3.15 -23.34 -7.62
C LEU A 893 -4.68 -23.41 -7.67
N ALA A 894 -5.25 -24.58 -7.95
CA ALA A 894 -6.69 -24.80 -8.02
C ALA A 894 -7.32 -25.32 -6.73
N CYS A 895 -6.57 -25.33 -5.62
CA CYS A 895 -7.03 -25.90 -4.35
C CYS A 895 -7.53 -27.35 -4.48
N VAL A 896 -6.76 -28.17 -5.20
CA VAL A 896 -7.00 -29.60 -5.39
C VAL A 896 -5.88 -30.38 -4.73
N ASP A 897 -6.22 -31.36 -3.88
CA ASP A 897 -5.24 -32.28 -3.30
C ASP A 897 -4.64 -33.17 -4.41
N ARG A 898 -3.32 -33.12 -4.58
CA ARG A 898 -2.59 -33.94 -5.57
C ARG A 898 -2.87 -35.43 -5.40
N ASN A 899 -3.17 -35.90 -4.18
CA ASN A 899 -3.44 -37.31 -3.89
C ASN A 899 -4.76 -37.80 -4.46
N VAL A 900 -5.69 -36.90 -4.84
CA VAL A 900 -6.94 -37.29 -5.49
C VAL A 900 -6.83 -37.37 -7.01
N MET A 901 -5.67 -37.03 -7.58
CA MET A 901 -5.38 -37.17 -9.01
C MET A 901 -5.05 -38.64 -9.33
N ILE A 902 -5.79 -39.22 -10.27
CA ILE A 902 -5.61 -40.61 -10.71
C ILE A 902 -5.00 -40.60 -12.10
N GLU A 903 -4.05 -41.50 -12.37
CA GLU A 903 -3.49 -41.70 -13.70
C GLU A 903 -4.49 -42.39 -14.62
N VAL A 904 -4.69 -41.80 -15.80
CA VAL A 904 -5.59 -42.31 -16.83
C VAL A 904 -4.77 -43.18 -17.77
N LYS A 905 -5.18 -44.45 -17.94
CA LYS A 905 -4.47 -45.38 -18.81
C LYS A 905 -4.96 -45.25 -20.25
N HIS A 906 -4.04 -45.17 -21.20
CA HIS A 906 -4.34 -45.12 -22.65
C HIS A 906 -4.01 -46.43 -23.35
N GLU A 907 -4.55 -47.55 -22.83
CA GLU A 907 -4.35 -48.87 -23.44
C GLU A 907 -5.18 -49.05 -24.74
N VAL A 908 -6.29 -48.31 -24.88
CA VAL A 908 -7.18 -48.34 -26.05
C VAL A 908 -7.25 -46.93 -26.64
N ASP A 909 -6.97 -46.75 -27.92
CA ASP A 909 -7.06 -45.41 -28.51
C ASP A 909 -8.49 -45.04 -28.90
N CYS A 910 -9.17 -44.29 -28.03
CA CYS A 910 -10.50 -43.76 -28.30
C CYS A 910 -10.53 -42.49 -29.18
N SER A 911 -9.38 -41.99 -29.67
CA SER A 911 -9.34 -40.76 -30.48
C SER A 911 -10.05 -40.87 -31.83
N SER A 912 -10.19 -42.08 -32.37
CA SER A 912 -10.85 -42.34 -33.67
C SER A 912 -12.34 -42.00 -33.70
N VAL A 913 -12.98 -41.82 -32.55
CA VAL A 913 -14.41 -41.45 -32.42
C VAL A 913 -14.63 -39.93 -32.55
N LEU A 914 -13.58 -39.10 -32.45
CA LEU A 914 -13.63 -37.63 -32.39
C LEU A 914 -13.40 -36.93 -33.74
#